data_AF-A0A8C3FTC7-F1
#
_entry.id   AF-A0A8C3FTC7-F1
#
_cell.length_a   1.000
_cell.length_b   1.000
_cell.length_c   1.000
_cell.angle_alpha   90.00
_cell.angle_beta   90.00
_cell.angle_gamma   90.00
#
_symmetry.space_group_name_H-M   'P 1'
#
loop_
_entity.id
_entity.type
_entity.pdbx_description
1 polymer ?
#
loop_
_entity_poly.entity_id
_entity_poly.type
_entity_poly.pdbx_seq_one_letter_code
_entity_poly.pdbx_strand_id
1 'polypeptide(L)'
;MSRKGSKETKKANISSSLESEDISLETTVPTDDISSSEEREGTTKITRQLIERKELLHNLQLLKIELSQKNLMIDNLKVEYLTKIEELEEKLNDTIHQKQLLSLRLDNQLALQQEDARKHQELMKQEMETILMRQKQLEETNHQLRERAGDIRRSLRDLELTEDYYEKLKFLPEDELSIPEYVSIRFYEVVHPLRKEVNELQMKKDSLSEDLSYYKSQLKCVMESYEDERRSRSELEVRCQRLTLELADTKQMIQQGDYRQENYDKVKRERDAFEHELSELRRKYEILEVSHKAQAKERNDLSKEVATLQQSVNLLQKDKDYLNHQNMELSVRCAHEEDRLERLQIQLEDAKKAREEMYEKYVTSRDHYKTEYENKLRDELEQIRLKTNQEIEQLRSTSKEMYERENRNLREARDNAVVEKERAVVAEKDALGKYEHLLEQYRQLQLSTESKVAELLHQSKLKSFESERVQLMQEETAKNLSQCQLECEKYQRKLEVLTKEFYSLQASSETRITELQAQNSEHQARLDTYEKLEKELDEIIMQTAEMENEDEAERILFSYGYGANVPTTAKRRLKQSVHLARRLLQLEKQNSLLVKDLEHQKEQVTQISQELHRANSLLSQVQQPYKYLIESVQQRDSQIHLQKEHITQLEKDLSILNKEKTALLRVKNQMAADLERLLNHREELAVMKQILISLHGKRYGENLPQSHSDVRSLTAKHKSNPSVKLPAEHEEENVFIPKPTLFTNREAPDWYRKLKQKKAP
;
A
#
# COMPACT_ATOMS: atom_id res chain seq x y z
N MET A 1 -21.00 -65.29 -38.73
CA MET A 1 -21.56 -65.47 -40.09
C MET A 1 -22.64 -64.40 -40.27
N SER A 2 -22.42 -63.25 -40.93
CA SER A 2 -22.38 -63.06 -42.40
C SER A 2 -23.69 -63.57 -43.03
N ARG A 3 -24.57 -62.77 -43.67
CA ARG A 3 -24.45 -61.56 -44.51
C ARG A 3 -25.72 -60.69 -44.38
N LYS A 4 -25.94 -59.48 -44.93
CA LYS A 4 -25.19 -58.33 -45.52
C LYS A 4 -26.16 -57.68 -46.53
N GLY A 5 -26.40 -56.37 -46.44
CA GLY A 5 -27.20 -55.59 -47.41
C GLY A 5 -27.95 -54.43 -46.73
N SER A 6 -27.55 -53.15 -46.70
CA SER A 6 -26.79 -52.22 -47.57
C SER A 6 -27.66 -51.35 -48.51
N LYS A 7 -27.97 -50.11 -48.06
CA LYS A 7 -27.91 -48.81 -48.78
C LYS A 7 -28.61 -47.74 -47.91
N GLU A 8 -27.87 -46.79 -47.35
CA GLU A 8 -27.54 -45.46 -47.92
C GLU A 8 -28.74 -44.50 -48.06
N THR A 9 -28.81 -43.44 -47.24
CA THR A 9 -28.54 -42.06 -47.75
C THR A 9 -28.33 -41.02 -46.63
N LYS A 10 -27.43 -40.09 -46.96
CA LYS A 10 -26.94 -38.90 -46.24
C LYS A 10 -28.01 -37.94 -45.66
N LYS A 11 -27.74 -37.40 -44.46
CA LYS A 11 -27.60 -35.96 -44.08
C LYS A 11 -27.66 -35.85 -42.54
N ALA A 12 -26.56 -35.53 -41.86
CA ALA A 12 -25.98 -34.19 -41.63
C ALA A 12 -26.30 -33.73 -40.18
N ASN A 13 -25.25 -33.60 -39.37
CA ASN A 13 -25.30 -33.18 -37.95
C ASN A 13 -25.46 -31.65 -37.81
N ILE A 14 -25.41 -31.21 -36.54
CA ILE A 14 -25.14 -29.86 -36.00
C ILE A 14 -26.42 -29.21 -35.45
N SER A 15 -26.52 -28.59 -34.26
CA SER A 15 -25.80 -28.53 -32.96
C SER A 15 -26.43 -27.32 -32.23
N SER A 16 -26.44 -27.28 -30.90
CA SER A 16 -26.53 -25.99 -30.18
C SER A 16 -25.90 -26.07 -28.79
N SER A 17 -24.62 -25.69 -28.69
CA SER A 17 -23.92 -25.43 -27.43
C SER A 17 -22.66 -24.60 -27.71
N LEU A 18 -22.26 -23.77 -26.75
CA LEU A 18 -21.01 -22.98 -26.62
C LEU A 18 -20.83 -21.74 -27.52
N GLU A 19 -20.90 -20.57 -26.86
CA GLU A 19 -19.81 -19.59 -26.60
C GLU A 19 -18.86 -19.09 -27.72
N SER A 20 -18.26 -17.91 -27.45
CA SER A 20 -17.09 -17.25 -28.09
C SER A 20 -17.35 -16.29 -29.26
N GLU A 21 -17.45 -15.00 -28.90
CA GLU A 21 -16.60 -13.88 -29.33
C GLU A 21 -15.99 -13.79 -30.76
N ASP A 22 -16.15 -12.57 -31.31
CA ASP A 22 -15.11 -11.69 -31.91
C ASP A 22 -14.86 -11.55 -33.43
N ILE A 23 -14.50 -10.29 -33.76
CA ILE A 23 -13.75 -9.76 -34.94
C ILE A 23 -14.54 -9.22 -36.17
N SER A 24 -14.51 -7.87 -36.30
CA SER A 24 -14.40 -7.04 -37.53
C SER A 24 -15.61 -6.85 -38.48
N LEU A 25 -15.79 -5.72 -39.21
CA LEU A 25 -15.09 -4.42 -39.26
C LEU A 25 -15.98 -3.31 -39.89
N GLU A 26 -15.76 -2.06 -39.47
CA GLU A 26 -15.93 -0.73 -40.14
C GLU A 26 -16.78 -0.52 -41.42
N THR A 27 -17.51 0.61 -41.45
CA THR A 27 -17.23 1.81 -42.33
C THR A 27 -18.22 2.95 -42.00
N THR A 28 -17.87 3.92 -41.15
CA THR A 28 -17.20 5.22 -41.43
C THR A 28 -18.04 6.34 -42.07
N VAL A 29 -18.35 7.35 -41.24
CA VAL A 29 -18.55 8.79 -41.57
C VAL A 29 -17.17 9.38 -41.95
N PRO A 30 -16.97 10.28 -42.96
CA PRO A 30 -17.29 11.74 -42.93
C PRO A 30 -17.68 12.32 -44.34
N THR A 31 -17.70 13.62 -44.72
CA THR A 31 -17.11 14.90 -44.21
C THR A 31 -17.97 16.15 -44.62
N ASP A 32 -17.98 17.15 -43.74
CA ASP A 32 -17.79 18.62 -43.90
C ASP A 32 -18.67 19.54 -44.81
N ASP A 33 -19.32 20.50 -44.13
CA ASP A 33 -19.26 21.98 -44.25
C ASP A 33 -19.30 22.74 -45.61
N ILE A 34 -20.03 23.87 -45.64
CA ILE A 34 -19.52 25.26 -45.49
C ILE A 34 -20.71 26.26 -45.44
N SER A 35 -20.51 27.40 -44.77
CA SER A 35 -21.51 28.44 -44.46
C SER A 35 -21.49 29.69 -45.37
N SER A 36 -22.59 30.47 -45.31
CA SER A 36 -22.69 31.93 -45.47
C SER A 36 -22.63 32.63 -46.85
N SER A 37 -23.55 33.61 -47.00
CA SER A 37 -23.37 35.02 -47.44
C SER A 37 -22.64 35.34 -48.78
N GLU A 38 -22.66 36.56 -49.35
CA GLU A 38 -23.59 37.70 -49.35
C GLU A 38 -23.35 38.53 -50.64
N GLU A 39 -24.30 39.42 -50.94
CA GLU A 39 -24.12 40.74 -51.59
C GLU A 39 -23.27 41.01 -52.87
N ARG A 40 -23.93 41.76 -53.77
CA ARG A 40 -23.48 42.94 -54.56
C ARG A 40 -22.71 42.80 -55.89
N GLU A 41 -23.37 43.45 -56.88
CA GLU A 41 -22.87 44.50 -57.79
C GLU A 41 -21.64 44.26 -58.69
N GLY A 42 -21.56 45.02 -59.79
CA GLY A 42 -20.39 44.99 -60.69
C GLY A 42 -20.71 44.60 -62.14
N THR A 43 -21.54 45.42 -62.78
CA THR A 43 -21.80 45.44 -64.24
C THR A 43 -20.61 45.05 -65.13
N THR A 44 -20.79 44.11 -66.07
CA THR A 44 -20.62 44.42 -67.51
C THR A 44 -21.21 43.36 -68.45
N LYS A 45 -22.07 43.82 -69.38
CA LYS A 45 -22.38 43.24 -70.70
C LYS A 45 -22.89 41.80 -70.73
N ILE A 46 -24.22 41.69 -70.60
CA ILE A 46 -25.01 40.48 -70.86
C ILE A 46 -24.87 40.09 -72.34
N THR A 47 -24.10 39.03 -72.62
CA THR A 47 -24.14 38.30 -73.88
C THR A 47 -25.01 37.05 -73.73
N ARG A 48 -25.55 36.55 -74.85
CA ARG A 48 -26.55 35.47 -74.95
C ARG A 48 -26.23 34.24 -74.08
N GLN A 49 -24.95 33.87 -73.99
CA GLN A 49 -24.45 32.75 -73.18
C GLN A 49 -24.78 32.86 -71.68
N LEU A 50 -24.97 34.08 -71.15
CA LEU A 50 -25.26 34.31 -69.73
C LEU A 50 -26.74 34.09 -69.40
N ILE A 51 -27.64 34.32 -70.38
CA ILE A 51 -29.06 33.97 -70.28
C ILE A 51 -29.21 32.46 -70.44
N GLU A 52 -28.60 31.86 -71.46
CA GLU A 52 -28.57 30.40 -71.66
C GLU A 52 -27.98 29.69 -70.43
N ARG A 53 -26.93 30.22 -69.79
CA ARG A 53 -26.38 29.68 -68.54
C ARG A 53 -27.32 29.82 -67.34
N LYS A 54 -28.14 30.88 -67.25
CA LYS A 54 -29.16 31.02 -66.20
C LYS A 54 -30.38 30.14 -66.44
N GLU A 55 -30.84 30.00 -67.68
CA GLU A 55 -31.89 29.04 -68.06
C GLU A 55 -31.43 27.60 -67.81
N LEU A 56 -30.20 27.24 -68.19
CA LEU A 56 -29.60 25.95 -67.87
C LEU A 56 -29.47 25.74 -66.36
N LEU A 57 -29.06 26.74 -65.57
CA LEU A 57 -29.01 26.64 -64.12
C LEU A 57 -30.40 26.47 -63.49
N HIS A 58 -31.42 27.16 -64.01
CA HIS A 58 -32.80 27.02 -63.54
C HIS A 58 -33.38 25.65 -63.91
N ASN A 59 -33.18 25.18 -65.14
CA ASN A 59 -33.54 23.84 -65.58
C ASN A 59 -32.80 22.75 -64.78
N LEU A 60 -31.54 22.98 -64.41
CA LEU A 60 -30.75 22.07 -63.57
C LEU A 60 -31.21 22.12 -62.10
N GLN A 61 -31.71 23.26 -61.59
CA GLN A 61 -32.41 23.34 -60.31
C GLN A 61 -33.76 22.61 -60.35
N LEU A 62 -34.56 22.79 -61.40
CA LEU A 62 -35.82 22.06 -61.60
C LEU A 62 -35.56 20.55 -61.67
N LEU A 63 -34.60 20.10 -62.48
CA LEU A 63 -34.18 18.70 -62.55
C LEU A 63 -33.62 18.19 -61.21
N LYS A 64 -32.93 19.01 -60.41
CA LYS A 64 -32.53 18.63 -59.04
C LYS A 64 -33.70 18.48 -58.09
N ILE A 65 -34.73 19.32 -58.22
CA ILE A 65 -35.97 19.23 -57.43
C ILE A 65 -36.80 18.01 -57.88
N GLU A 66 -36.95 17.78 -59.18
CA GLU A 66 -37.60 16.58 -59.71
C GLU A 66 -36.84 15.32 -59.29
N LEU A 67 -35.51 15.31 -59.36
CA LEU A 67 -34.69 14.17 -58.93
C LEU A 67 -34.74 13.97 -57.41
N SER A 68 -34.81 15.03 -56.60
CA SER A 68 -35.03 14.89 -55.15
C SER A 68 -36.44 14.40 -54.82
N GLN A 69 -37.48 14.83 -55.55
CA GLN A 69 -38.84 14.31 -55.44
C GLN A 69 -38.94 12.85 -55.89
N LYS A 70 -38.25 12.46 -56.96
CA LYS A 70 -38.18 11.06 -57.43
C LYS A 70 -37.40 10.19 -56.45
N ASN A 71 -36.30 10.68 -55.88
CA ASN A 71 -35.58 9.98 -54.82
C ASN A 71 -36.45 9.82 -53.57
N LEU A 72 -37.11 10.88 -53.12
CA LEU A 72 -38.03 10.82 -51.97
C LEU A 72 -39.21 9.86 -52.23
N MET A 73 -39.74 9.80 -53.46
CA MET A 73 -40.73 8.81 -53.85
C MET A 73 -40.15 7.37 -53.84
N ILE A 74 -38.92 7.18 -54.34
CA ILE A 74 -38.23 5.88 -54.31
C ILE A 74 -37.96 5.44 -52.87
N ASP A 75 -37.54 6.36 -52.00
CA ASP A 75 -37.22 6.05 -50.60
C ASP A 75 -38.49 5.82 -49.77
N ASN A 76 -39.59 6.55 -50.04
CA ASN A 76 -40.92 6.22 -49.51
C ASN A 76 -41.35 4.81 -49.96
N LEU A 77 -41.23 4.47 -51.25
CA LEU A 77 -41.54 3.13 -51.75
C LEU A 77 -40.64 2.05 -51.12
N LYS A 78 -39.35 2.33 -50.88
CA LYS A 78 -38.46 1.41 -50.14
C LYS A 78 -38.95 1.21 -48.70
N VAL A 79 -39.35 2.28 -48.00
CA VAL A 79 -39.90 2.18 -46.63
C VAL A 79 -41.22 1.41 -46.63
N GLU A 80 -42.10 1.64 -47.60
CA GLU A 80 -43.33 0.85 -47.79
C GLU A 80 -43.03 -0.63 -48.08
N TYR A 81 -42.02 -0.96 -48.89
CA TYR A 81 -41.61 -2.34 -49.13
C TYR A 81 -40.89 -2.97 -47.94
N LEU A 82 -40.06 -2.23 -47.19
CA LEU A 82 -39.37 -2.72 -46.00
C LEU A 82 -40.36 -3.00 -44.87
N THR A 83 -41.24 -2.05 -44.55
CA THR A 83 -42.36 -2.29 -43.60
C THR A 83 -43.25 -3.44 -44.07
N LYS A 84 -43.42 -3.64 -45.39
CA LYS A 84 -44.16 -4.81 -45.90
C LYS A 84 -43.41 -6.13 -45.77
N ILE A 85 -42.08 -6.12 -45.86
CA ILE A 85 -41.24 -7.29 -45.58
C ILE A 85 -41.31 -7.61 -44.08
N GLU A 86 -41.13 -6.63 -43.20
CA GLU A 86 -41.25 -6.78 -41.74
C GLU A 86 -42.63 -7.34 -41.35
N GLU A 87 -43.72 -6.79 -41.88
CA GLU A 87 -45.08 -7.33 -41.71
C GLU A 87 -45.23 -8.81 -42.16
N LEU A 88 -44.51 -9.22 -43.21
CA LEU A 88 -44.57 -10.57 -43.76
C LEU A 88 -43.67 -11.53 -42.98
N GLU A 89 -42.55 -11.05 -42.47
CA GLU A 89 -41.64 -11.80 -41.58
C GLU A 89 -42.27 -12.01 -40.20
N GLU A 90 -42.94 -11.01 -39.63
CA GLU A 90 -43.74 -11.15 -38.40
C GLU A 90 -44.85 -12.20 -38.58
N LYS A 91 -45.63 -12.10 -39.66
CA LYS A 91 -46.65 -13.11 -40.00
C LYS A 91 -46.05 -14.50 -40.27
N LEU A 92 -44.87 -14.57 -40.88
CA LEU A 92 -44.17 -15.84 -41.07
C LEU A 92 -43.77 -16.45 -39.72
N ASN A 93 -43.19 -15.66 -38.83
CA ASN A 93 -42.81 -16.08 -37.47
C ASN A 93 -44.04 -16.52 -36.66
N ASP A 94 -45.15 -15.79 -36.73
CA ASP A 94 -46.43 -16.17 -36.12
C ASP A 94 -46.93 -17.51 -36.66
N THR A 95 -46.94 -17.72 -37.98
CA THR A 95 -47.37 -19.00 -38.56
C THR A 95 -46.41 -20.16 -38.21
N ILE A 96 -45.11 -19.90 -38.07
CA ILE A 96 -44.12 -20.88 -37.60
C ILE A 96 -44.38 -21.23 -36.14
N HIS A 97 -44.60 -20.25 -35.27
CA HIS A 97 -44.91 -20.48 -33.86
C HIS A 97 -46.24 -21.22 -33.68
N GLN A 98 -47.29 -20.83 -34.43
CA GLN A 98 -48.56 -21.56 -34.46
C GLN A 98 -48.39 -23.00 -34.95
N LYS A 99 -47.58 -23.24 -35.98
CA LYS A 99 -47.25 -24.59 -36.47
C LYS A 99 -46.48 -25.41 -35.42
N GLN A 100 -45.52 -24.82 -34.73
CA GLN A 100 -44.77 -25.49 -33.65
C GLN A 100 -45.71 -25.84 -32.48
N LEU A 101 -46.56 -24.91 -32.06
CA LEU A 101 -47.56 -25.13 -31.00
C LEU A 101 -48.56 -26.23 -31.40
N LEU A 102 -49.00 -26.27 -32.65
CA LEU A 102 -49.87 -27.34 -33.18
C LEU A 102 -49.14 -28.68 -33.28
N SER A 103 -47.86 -28.71 -33.65
CA SER A 103 -47.04 -29.93 -33.62
C SER A 103 -46.93 -30.47 -32.20
N LEU A 104 -46.49 -29.65 -31.24
CA LEU A 104 -46.38 -30.04 -29.83
C LEU A 104 -47.73 -30.49 -29.25
N ARG A 105 -48.84 -29.87 -29.67
CA ARG A 105 -50.19 -30.30 -29.28
C ARG A 105 -50.57 -31.66 -29.87
N LEU A 106 -50.22 -31.92 -31.13
CA LEU A 106 -50.44 -33.21 -31.78
C LEU A 106 -49.53 -34.30 -31.18
N ASP A 107 -48.25 -34.01 -30.96
CA ASP A 107 -47.29 -34.93 -30.36
C ASP A 107 -47.69 -35.30 -28.93
N ASN A 108 -48.14 -34.33 -28.12
CA ASN A 108 -48.72 -34.60 -26.80
C ASN A 108 -50.03 -35.40 -26.88
N GLN A 109 -50.90 -35.14 -27.87
CA GLN A 109 -52.12 -35.94 -28.07
C GLN A 109 -51.80 -37.38 -28.49
N LEU A 110 -50.80 -37.59 -29.34
CA LEU A 110 -50.33 -38.92 -29.75
C LEU A 110 -49.65 -39.66 -28.59
N ALA A 111 -48.86 -38.96 -27.77
CA ALA A 111 -48.26 -39.53 -26.56
C ALA A 111 -49.34 -39.97 -25.56
N LEU A 112 -50.34 -39.12 -25.28
CA LEU A 112 -51.49 -39.47 -24.43
C LEU A 112 -52.27 -40.66 -25.01
N GLN A 113 -52.58 -40.67 -26.30
CA GLN A 113 -53.26 -41.80 -26.94
C GLN A 113 -52.44 -43.10 -26.89
N GLN A 114 -51.11 -43.04 -27.00
CA GLN A 114 -50.23 -44.21 -26.86
C GLN A 114 -50.17 -44.70 -25.41
N GLU A 115 -50.10 -43.80 -24.43
CA GLU A 115 -50.17 -44.17 -23.02
C GLU A 115 -51.52 -44.78 -22.65
N ASP A 116 -52.63 -44.18 -23.11
CA ASP A 116 -53.97 -44.69 -22.81
C ASP A 116 -54.23 -46.01 -23.53
N ALA A 117 -53.72 -46.19 -24.76
CA ALA A 117 -53.72 -47.49 -25.42
C ALA A 117 -52.88 -48.55 -24.66
N ARG A 118 -51.74 -48.17 -24.07
CA ARG A 118 -50.95 -49.07 -23.20
C ARG A 118 -51.69 -49.41 -21.91
N LYS A 119 -52.26 -48.42 -21.21
CA LYS A 119 -53.08 -48.62 -20.00
C LYS A 119 -54.28 -49.53 -20.31
N HIS A 120 -54.96 -49.32 -21.44
CA HIS A 120 -56.05 -50.21 -21.88
C HIS A 120 -55.56 -51.63 -22.21
N GLN A 121 -54.39 -51.80 -22.84
CA GLN A 121 -53.81 -53.12 -23.07
C GLN A 121 -53.35 -53.81 -21.78
N GLU A 122 -52.84 -53.07 -20.80
CA GLU A 122 -52.44 -53.58 -19.49
C GLU A 122 -53.66 -53.97 -18.66
N LEU A 123 -54.72 -53.13 -18.65
CA LEU A 123 -56.01 -53.47 -18.05
C LEU A 123 -56.63 -54.70 -18.72
N MET A 124 -56.67 -54.78 -20.06
CA MET A 124 -57.16 -55.97 -20.77
C MET A 124 -56.33 -57.22 -20.48
N LYS A 125 -55.01 -57.10 -20.25
CA LYS A 125 -54.16 -58.21 -19.81
C LYS A 125 -54.49 -58.63 -18.38
N GLN A 126 -54.62 -57.69 -17.45
CA GLN A 126 -55.01 -57.98 -16.07
C GLN A 126 -56.41 -58.58 -15.99
N GLU A 127 -57.38 -58.06 -16.75
CA GLU A 127 -58.71 -58.64 -16.91
C GLU A 127 -58.64 -60.05 -17.50
N MET A 128 -57.89 -60.26 -18.59
CA MET A 128 -57.68 -61.59 -19.17
C MET A 128 -57.01 -62.55 -18.18
N GLU A 129 -56.02 -62.10 -17.40
CA GLU A 129 -55.35 -62.90 -16.37
C GLU A 129 -56.30 -63.24 -15.21
N THR A 130 -57.13 -62.31 -14.75
CA THR A 130 -58.16 -62.59 -13.73
C THR A 130 -59.25 -63.54 -14.27
N ILE A 131 -59.65 -63.39 -15.54
CA ILE A 131 -60.59 -64.30 -16.22
C ILE A 131 -59.97 -65.69 -16.38
N LEU A 132 -58.69 -65.81 -16.78
CA LEU A 132 -57.97 -67.09 -16.89
C LEU A 132 -57.77 -67.76 -15.53
N MET A 133 -57.42 -66.99 -14.49
CA MET A 133 -57.32 -67.51 -13.12
C MET A 133 -58.69 -67.95 -12.60
N ARG A 134 -59.75 -67.20 -12.90
CA ARG A 134 -61.13 -67.57 -12.55
C ARG A 134 -61.61 -68.78 -13.34
N GLN A 135 -61.28 -68.88 -14.62
CA GLN A 135 -61.57 -70.04 -15.47
C GLN A 135 -60.85 -71.27 -14.92
N LYS A 136 -59.57 -71.16 -14.57
CA LYS A 136 -58.81 -72.26 -13.99
C LYS A 136 -59.40 -72.73 -12.66
N GLN A 137 -59.78 -71.82 -11.77
CA GLN A 137 -60.52 -72.15 -10.54
C GLN A 137 -61.87 -72.83 -10.83
N LEU A 138 -62.60 -72.37 -11.86
CA LEU A 138 -63.87 -72.96 -12.28
C LEU A 138 -63.67 -74.34 -12.92
N GLU A 139 -62.57 -74.57 -13.64
CA GLU A 139 -62.21 -75.88 -14.22
C GLU A 139 -61.75 -76.86 -13.13
N GLU A 140 -60.93 -76.42 -12.17
CA GLU A 140 -60.51 -77.19 -10.99
C GLU A 140 -61.72 -77.57 -10.13
N THR A 141 -62.63 -76.63 -9.84
CA THR A 141 -63.87 -76.94 -9.10
C THR A 141 -64.85 -77.79 -9.90
N ASN A 142 -64.97 -77.62 -11.22
CA ASN A 142 -65.78 -78.50 -12.08
C ASN A 142 -65.18 -79.92 -12.15
N HIS A 143 -63.85 -80.07 -12.13
CA HIS A 143 -63.18 -81.36 -12.03
C HIS A 143 -63.50 -82.03 -10.69
N GLN A 144 -63.31 -81.33 -9.57
CA GLN A 144 -63.67 -81.83 -8.23
C GLN A 144 -65.16 -82.17 -8.10
N LEU A 145 -66.05 -81.39 -8.72
CA LEU A 145 -67.50 -81.69 -8.75
C LEU A 145 -67.81 -82.91 -9.62
N ARG A 146 -67.10 -83.13 -10.74
CA ARG A 146 -67.22 -84.35 -11.56
C ARG A 146 -66.70 -85.58 -10.84
N GLU A 147 -65.60 -85.46 -10.11
CA GLU A 147 -65.06 -86.53 -9.26
C GLU A 147 -66.06 -86.87 -8.15
N ARG A 148 -66.50 -85.90 -7.35
CA ARG A 148 -67.53 -86.10 -6.31
C ARG A 148 -68.84 -86.68 -6.87
N ALA A 149 -69.30 -86.20 -8.03
CA ALA A 149 -70.47 -86.76 -8.71
C ALA A 149 -70.19 -88.16 -9.32
N GLY A 150 -68.93 -88.51 -9.56
CA GLY A 150 -68.48 -89.87 -9.89
C GLY A 150 -68.46 -90.77 -8.66
N ASP A 151 -68.00 -90.27 -7.53
CA ASP A 151 -67.97 -90.96 -6.24
C ASP A 151 -69.39 -91.29 -5.78
N ILE A 152 -70.30 -90.30 -5.81
CA ILE A 152 -71.74 -90.52 -5.56
C ILE A 152 -72.33 -91.55 -6.53
N ARG A 153 -71.99 -91.51 -7.83
CA ARG A 153 -72.43 -92.53 -8.80
C ARG A 153 -71.78 -93.91 -8.62
N ARG A 154 -70.72 -94.03 -7.82
CA ARG A 154 -70.12 -95.31 -7.43
C ARG A 154 -70.73 -95.83 -6.12
N SER A 155 -70.99 -94.97 -5.13
CA SER A 155 -71.67 -95.36 -3.89
C SER A 155 -73.15 -95.71 -4.08
N LEU A 156 -73.81 -95.15 -5.11
CA LEU A 156 -75.20 -95.50 -5.47
C LEU A 156 -75.35 -96.80 -6.30
N ARG A 157 -74.32 -97.66 -6.39
CA ARG A 157 -74.41 -98.92 -7.15
C ARG A 157 -75.03 -100.06 -6.32
N ASP A 158 -74.69 -100.12 -5.05
CA ASP A 158 -75.04 -101.22 -4.15
C ASP A 158 -76.02 -100.70 -3.08
N LEU A 159 -77.30 -100.62 -3.46
CA LEU A 159 -78.40 -100.03 -2.67
C LEU A 159 -79.28 -101.07 -1.95
N GLU A 160 -78.85 -102.33 -1.89
CA GLU A 160 -79.66 -103.40 -1.31
C GLU A 160 -79.62 -103.36 0.24
N LEU A 161 -80.73 -102.94 0.84
CA LEU A 161 -80.90 -102.90 2.30
C LEU A 161 -81.60 -104.17 2.82
N THR A 162 -81.23 -104.59 4.03
CA THR A 162 -81.99 -105.56 4.84
C THR A 162 -83.13 -104.88 5.59
N GLU A 163 -84.18 -105.64 5.94
CA GLU A 163 -85.35 -105.16 6.72
C GLU A 163 -84.88 -104.42 8.01
N ASP A 164 -84.00 -105.05 8.79
CA ASP A 164 -83.45 -104.51 10.05
C ASP A 164 -82.63 -103.20 9.92
N TYR A 165 -82.15 -102.88 8.72
CA TYR A 165 -81.31 -101.70 8.47
C TYR A 165 -82.13 -100.56 7.85
N TYR A 166 -83.12 -100.89 7.00
CA TYR A 166 -84.15 -99.95 6.57
C TYR A 166 -84.89 -99.35 7.78
N GLU A 167 -85.32 -100.17 8.75
CA GLU A 167 -86.03 -99.66 9.93
C GLU A 167 -85.18 -98.66 10.73
N LYS A 168 -83.88 -98.93 10.92
CA LYS A 168 -82.97 -98.05 11.66
C LYS A 168 -82.76 -96.70 10.97
N LEU A 169 -82.53 -96.71 9.65
CA LEU A 169 -82.32 -95.48 8.89
C LEU A 169 -83.61 -94.65 8.71
N LYS A 170 -84.79 -95.30 8.68
CA LYS A 170 -86.09 -94.63 8.54
C LYS A 170 -86.44 -93.66 9.68
N PHE A 171 -85.88 -93.87 10.88
CA PHE A 171 -86.13 -93.01 12.04
C PHE A 171 -85.22 -91.77 12.10
N LEU A 172 -84.24 -91.64 11.19
CA LEU A 172 -83.37 -90.47 11.09
C LEU A 172 -84.01 -89.39 10.19
N PRO A 173 -83.85 -88.09 10.50
CA PRO A 173 -84.36 -87.01 9.66
C PRO A 173 -83.58 -86.90 8.33
N GLU A 174 -84.22 -86.40 7.28
CA GLU A 174 -83.63 -86.29 5.93
C GLU A 174 -82.34 -85.43 5.89
N ASP A 175 -82.15 -84.52 6.85
CA ASP A 175 -80.95 -83.68 6.99
C ASP A 175 -79.72 -84.40 7.61
N GLU A 176 -79.93 -85.53 8.29
CA GLU A 176 -78.86 -86.32 8.93
C GLU A 176 -78.44 -87.55 8.10
N LEU A 177 -79.25 -87.92 7.10
CA LEU A 177 -79.01 -89.06 6.23
C LEU A 177 -78.00 -88.73 5.12
N SER A 178 -77.02 -89.62 4.89
CA SER A 178 -76.15 -89.47 3.72
C SER A 178 -76.92 -89.75 2.42
N ILE A 179 -76.47 -89.16 1.30
CA ILE A 179 -77.12 -89.34 -0.02
C ILE A 179 -77.32 -90.82 -0.39
N PRO A 180 -76.35 -91.74 -0.16
CA PRO A 180 -76.56 -93.17 -0.40
C PRO A 180 -77.63 -93.79 0.51
N GLU A 181 -77.63 -93.48 1.81
CA GLU A 181 -78.62 -94.01 2.76
C GLU A 181 -80.03 -93.53 2.39
N TYR A 182 -80.18 -92.23 2.07
CA TYR A 182 -81.45 -91.66 1.61
C TYR A 182 -81.99 -92.36 0.36
N VAL A 183 -81.15 -92.53 -0.67
CA VAL A 183 -81.54 -93.20 -1.91
C VAL A 183 -81.80 -94.70 -1.66
N SER A 184 -81.09 -95.33 -0.73
CA SER A 184 -81.31 -96.73 -0.37
C SER A 184 -82.65 -96.95 0.34
N ILE A 185 -83.06 -96.05 1.26
CA ILE A 185 -84.40 -96.04 1.87
C ILE A 185 -85.47 -95.97 0.76
N ARG A 186 -85.36 -95.00 -0.15
CA ARG A 186 -86.35 -94.79 -1.23
C ARG A 186 -86.37 -95.94 -2.25
N PHE A 187 -85.21 -96.50 -2.58
CA PHE A 187 -85.10 -97.68 -3.45
C PHE A 187 -85.78 -98.89 -2.80
N TYR A 188 -85.51 -99.12 -1.51
CA TYR A 188 -86.09 -100.19 -0.73
C TYR A 188 -87.63 -100.08 -0.63
N GLU A 189 -88.17 -98.89 -0.34
CA GLU A 189 -89.62 -98.63 -0.25
C GLU A 189 -90.38 -98.97 -1.53
N VAL A 190 -89.76 -98.78 -2.70
CA VAL A 190 -90.39 -99.04 -4.01
C VAL A 190 -90.15 -100.48 -4.48
N VAL A 191 -88.94 -101.00 -4.32
CA VAL A 191 -88.53 -102.29 -4.91
C VAL A 191 -88.92 -103.49 -4.05
N HIS A 192 -88.91 -103.37 -2.72
CA HIS A 192 -89.25 -104.48 -1.83
C HIS A 192 -90.70 -104.99 -1.94
N PRO A 193 -91.76 -104.13 -1.98
CA PRO A 193 -93.13 -104.63 -2.17
C PRO A 193 -93.29 -105.32 -3.54
N LEU A 194 -92.71 -104.78 -4.60
CA LEU A 194 -92.75 -105.40 -5.93
C LEU A 194 -92.02 -106.76 -5.96
N ARG A 195 -90.90 -106.91 -5.26
CA ARG A 195 -90.22 -108.21 -5.10
C ARG A 195 -91.08 -109.21 -4.32
N LYS A 196 -91.81 -108.78 -3.28
CA LYS A 196 -92.76 -109.62 -2.54
C LYS A 196 -93.93 -110.07 -3.43
N GLU A 197 -94.54 -109.15 -4.18
CA GLU A 197 -95.63 -109.46 -5.14
C GLU A 197 -95.19 -110.45 -6.24
N VAL A 198 -93.99 -110.26 -6.82
CA VAL A 198 -93.45 -111.18 -7.84
C VAL A 198 -93.24 -112.59 -7.27
N ASN A 199 -92.69 -112.70 -6.05
CA ASN A 199 -92.51 -113.99 -5.39
C ASN A 199 -93.86 -114.67 -5.09
N GLU A 200 -94.85 -113.93 -4.60
CA GLU A 200 -96.20 -114.46 -4.39
C GLU A 200 -96.87 -114.94 -5.68
N LEU A 201 -96.75 -114.18 -6.77
CA LEU A 201 -97.30 -114.54 -8.07
C LEU A 201 -96.61 -115.78 -8.66
N GLN A 202 -95.30 -115.92 -8.47
CA GLN A 202 -94.56 -117.10 -8.91
C GLN A 202 -94.99 -118.35 -8.12
N MET A 203 -95.12 -118.26 -6.79
CA MET A 203 -95.62 -119.38 -5.97
C MET A 203 -97.06 -119.78 -6.35
N LYS A 204 -97.95 -118.80 -6.62
CA LYS A 204 -99.34 -119.05 -7.08
C LYS A 204 -99.39 -119.68 -8.49
N LYS A 205 -98.47 -119.31 -9.38
CA LYS A 205 -98.35 -119.90 -10.72
C LYS A 205 -97.92 -121.36 -10.64
N ASP A 206 -96.95 -121.66 -9.79
CA ASP A 206 -96.40 -123.00 -9.69
C ASP A 206 -97.43 -123.98 -9.10
N SER A 207 -98.16 -123.58 -8.04
CA SER A 207 -99.26 -124.40 -7.48
C SER A 207 -100.39 -124.63 -8.49
N LEU A 208 -100.81 -123.60 -9.24
CA LEU A 208 -101.80 -123.76 -10.30
C LEU A 208 -101.33 -124.68 -11.42
N SER A 209 -100.02 -124.76 -11.69
CA SER A 209 -99.47 -125.67 -12.70
C SER A 209 -99.51 -127.13 -12.26
N GLU A 210 -99.27 -127.39 -10.97
CA GLU A 210 -99.38 -128.71 -10.35
C GLU A 210 -100.84 -129.20 -10.38
N ASP A 211 -101.79 -128.36 -9.95
CA ASP A 211 -103.24 -128.66 -10.01
C ASP A 211 -103.68 -129.02 -11.44
N LEU A 212 -103.27 -128.24 -12.44
CA LEU A 212 -103.63 -128.47 -13.84
C LEU A 212 -103.03 -129.79 -14.38
N SER A 213 -101.85 -130.19 -13.89
CA SER A 213 -101.24 -131.49 -14.21
C SER A 213 -102.02 -132.67 -13.57
N TYR A 214 -102.52 -132.47 -12.35
CA TYR A 214 -103.31 -133.44 -11.61
C TYR A 214 -104.67 -133.69 -12.29
N TYR A 215 -105.42 -132.62 -12.62
CA TYR A 215 -106.71 -132.75 -13.31
C TYR A 215 -106.60 -133.39 -14.70
N LYS A 216 -105.53 -133.09 -15.47
CA LYS A 216 -105.25 -133.76 -16.75
C LYS A 216 -105.06 -135.28 -16.58
N SER A 217 -104.36 -135.67 -15.52
CA SER A 217 -104.08 -137.08 -15.22
C SER A 217 -105.35 -137.83 -14.82
N GLN A 218 -106.19 -137.22 -13.96
CA GLN A 218 -107.50 -137.80 -13.59
C GLN A 218 -108.42 -137.98 -14.79
N LEU A 219 -108.55 -136.97 -15.66
CA LEU A 219 -109.43 -137.01 -16.83
C LEU A 219 -109.07 -138.18 -17.75
N LYS A 220 -107.77 -138.44 -17.94
CA LYS A 220 -107.28 -139.55 -18.75
C LYS A 220 -107.75 -140.91 -18.22
N CYS A 221 -107.58 -141.17 -16.92
CA CYS A 221 -108.00 -142.42 -16.29
C CYS A 221 -109.52 -142.66 -16.38
N VAL A 222 -110.33 -141.60 -16.32
CA VAL A 222 -111.81 -141.70 -16.44
C VAL A 222 -112.25 -141.99 -17.87
N MET A 223 -111.54 -141.49 -18.89
CA MET A 223 -111.83 -141.84 -20.28
C MET A 223 -111.47 -143.31 -20.58
N GLU A 224 -110.32 -143.78 -20.09
CA GLU A 224 -109.87 -145.16 -20.27
C GLU A 224 -110.88 -146.17 -19.67
N SER A 225 -111.35 -145.94 -18.45
CA SER A 225 -112.34 -146.83 -17.80
C SER A 225 -113.72 -146.82 -18.48
N TYR A 226 -114.15 -145.68 -19.03
CA TYR A 226 -115.40 -145.58 -19.79
C TYR A 226 -115.37 -146.40 -21.09
N GLU A 227 -114.24 -146.43 -21.80
CA GLU A 227 -114.10 -147.24 -23.01
C GLU A 227 -114.17 -148.75 -22.70
N ASP A 228 -113.56 -149.20 -21.60
CA ASP A 228 -113.56 -150.61 -21.20
C ASP A 228 -114.94 -151.10 -20.75
N GLU A 229 -115.73 -150.28 -20.03
CA GLU A 229 -117.13 -150.59 -19.75
C GLU A 229 -117.96 -150.74 -21.04
N ARG A 230 -117.75 -149.84 -22.02
CA ARG A 230 -118.48 -149.87 -23.29
C ARG A 230 -118.21 -151.14 -24.09
N ARG A 231 -116.96 -151.60 -24.14
CA ARG A 231 -116.58 -152.88 -24.76
C ARG A 231 -117.29 -154.04 -24.07
N SER A 232 -117.16 -154.11 -22.75
CA SER A 232 -117.70 -155.19 -21.90
C SER A 232 -119.22 -155.38 -22.04
N ARG A 233 -120.01 -154.31 -22.16
CA ARG A 233 -121.48 -154.43 -22.36
C ARG A 233 -121.85 -155.07 -23.70
N SER A 234 -121.14 -154.73 -24.78
CA SER A 234 -121.43 -155.27 -26.11
C SER A 234 -121.18 -156.78 -26.22
N GLU A 235 -120.17 -157.29 -25.52
CA GLU A 235 -119.85 -158.73 -25.47
C GLU A 235 -120.91 -159.54 -24.72
N LEU A 236 -121.49 -158.96 -23.65
CA LEU A 236 -122.55 -159.60 -22.87
C LEU A 236 -123.86 -159.74 -23.65
N GLU A 237 -124.27 -158.73 -24.42
CA GLU A 237 -125.50 -158.78 -25.23
C GLU A 237 -125.47 -159.92 -26.26
N VAL A 238 -124.33 -160.09 -26.96
CA VAL A 238 -124.14 -161.20 -27.92
C VAL A 238 -124.22 -162.56 -27.23
N ARG A 239 -123.67 -162.68 -26.01
CA ARG A 239 -123.70 -163.93 -25.23
C ARG A 239 -125.11 -164.32 -24.81
N CYS A 240 -125.95 -163.37 -24.39
CA CYS A 240 -127.34 -163.62 -24.02
C CYS A 240 -128.20 -164.12 -25.19
N GLN A 241 -127.98 -163.58 -26.40
CA GLN A 241 -128.70 -164.02 -27.59
C GLN A 241 -128.39 -165.49 -27.93
N ARG A 242 -127.11 -165.91 -27.87
CA ARG A 242 -126.70 -167.30 -28.13
C ARG A 242 -127.33 -168.29 -27.15
N LEU A 243 -127.23 -168.03 -25.84
CA LEU A 243 -127.77 -168.91 -24.79
C LEU A 243 -129.30 -169.13 -24.91
N THR A 244 -130.02 -168.16 -25.47
CA THR A 244 -131.46 -168.24 -25.67
C THR A 244 -131.84 -169.29 -26.73
N LEU A 245 -131.02 -169.46 -27.77
CA LEU A 245 -131.21 -170.46 -28.82
C LEU A 245 -130.86 -171.87 -28.32
N GLU A 246 -129.72 -172.03 -27.65
CA GLU A 246 -129.26 -173.32 -27.09
C GLU A 246 -130.27 -173.92 -26.09
N LEU A 247 -130.98 -173.06 -25.33
CA LEU A 247 -132.06 -173.46 -24.42
C LEU A 247 -133.37 -173.88 -25.11
N ALA A 248 -133.56 -173.56 -26.40
CA ALA A 248 -134.69 -174.05 -27.20
C ALA A 248 -134.38 -175.45 -27.74
N ASP A 249 -133.21 -175.63 -28.36
CA ASP A 249 -132.79 -176.89 -28.97
C ASP A 249 -132.69 -178.02 -27.95
N THR A 250 -132.10 -177.74 -26.78
CA THR A 250 -131.98 -178.73 -25.69
C THR A 250 -133.34 -179.21 -25.17
N LYS A 251 -134.37 -178.36 -25.12
CA LYS A 251 -135.73 -178.75 -24.73
C LYS A 251 -136.36 -179.69 -25.76
N GLN A 252 -136.12 -179.46 -27.05
CA GLN A 252 -136.61 -180.33 -28.13
C GLN A 252 -135.98 -181.73 -28.06
N MET A 253 -134.65 -181.80 -27.86
CA MET A 253 -133.94 -183.08 -27.75
C MET A 253 -134.36 -183.91 -26.52
N ILE A 254 -134.68 -183.26 -25.40
CA ILE A 254 -135.20 -183.94 -24.19
C ILE A 254 -136.58 -184.56 -24.44
N GLN A 255 -137.44 -183.90 -25.23
CA GLN A 255 -138.78 -184.42 -25.55
C GLN A 255 -138.75 -185.64 -26.48
N GLN A 256 -137.73 -185.74 -27.34
CA GLN A 256 -137.58 -186.87 -28.28
C GLN A 256 -136.97 -188.13 -27.63
N GLY A 257 -136.50 -188.05 -26.39
CA GLY A 257 -135.93 -189.19 -25.65
C GLY A 257 -134.47 -189.52 -26.00
N ASP A 258 -134.04 -189.16 -27.21
CA ASP A 258 -132.67 -189.35 -27.73
C ASP A 258 -131.59 -188.66 -26.89
N TYR A 259 -131.96 -187.64 -26.11
CA TYR A 259 -131.06 -186.91 -25.22
C TYR A 259 -130.20 -187.84 -24.35
N ARG A 260 -130.73 -188.95 -23.81
CA ARG A 260 -129.92 -189.83 -22.95
C ARG A 260 -128.83 -190.61 -23.69
N GLN A 261 -129.06 -190.96 -24.96
CA GLN A 261 -128.09 -191.72 -25.75
C GLN A 261 -127.06 -190.77 -26.39
N GLU A 262 -127.51 -189.69 -27.04
CA GLU A 262 -126.58 -188.70 -27.61
C GLU A 262 -125.74 -187.98 -26.55
N ASN A 263 -126.33 -187.68 -25.39
CA ASN A 263 -125.64 -186.91 -24.36
C ASN A 263 -124.62 -187.76 -23.58
N TYR A 264 -124.65 -189.10 -23.64
CA TYR A 264 -123.60 -189.90 -22.99
C TYR A 264 -122.24 -189.65 -23.64
N ASP A 265 -122.18 -189.68 -24.97
CA ASP A 265 -120.96 -189.40 -25.73
C ASP A 265 -120.55 -187.93 -25.63
N LYS A 266 -121.50 -186.98 -25.58
CA LYS A 266 -121.21 -185.56 -25.32
C LYS A 266 -120.62 -185.37 -23.92
N VAL A 267 -121.28 -185.86 -22.87
CA VAL A 267 -120.79 -185.82 -21.47
C VAL A 267 -119.46 -186.56 -21.31
N LYS A 268 -119.22 -187.66 -22.04
CA LYS A 268 -117.91 -188.33 -22.02
C LYS A 268 -116.83 -187.46 -22.66
N ARG A 269 -117.08 -186.87 -23.83
CA ARG A 269 -116.14 -185.94 -24.49
C ARG A 269 -115.92 -184.68 -23.67
N GLU A 270 -116.96 -184.14 -23.04
CA GLU A 270 -116.88 -183.02 -22.10
C GLU A 270 -116.07 -183.40 -20.86
N ARG A 271 -116.25 -184.59 -20.29
CA ARG A 271 -115.46 -185.07 -19.15
C ARG A 271 -113.99 -185.33 -19.53
N ASP A 272 -113.73 -185.92 -20.70
CA ASP A 272 -112.36 -186.10 -21.22
C ASP A 272 -111.73 -184.72 -21.58
N ALA A 273 -112.52 -183.76 -22.09
CA ALA A 273 -112.07 -182.39 -22.36
C ALA A 273 -111.82 -181.61 -21.07
N PHE A 274 -112.67 -181.71 -20.05
CA PHE A 274 -112.46 -181.11 -18.74
C PHE A 274 -111.29 -181.78 -17.99
N GLU A 275 -111.06 -183.08 -18.14
CA GLU A 275 -109.83 -183.72 -17.67
C GLU A 275 -108.60 -183.15 -18.37
N HIS A 276 -108.66 -182.90 -19.69
CA HIS A 276 -107.59 -182.27 -20.43
C HIS A 276 -107.38 -180.80 -20.01
N GLU A 277 -108.44 -179.99 -19.94
CA GLU A 277 -108.42 -178.61 -19.46
C GLU A 277 -107.93 -178.52 -18.01
N LEU A 278 -108.30 -179.46 -17.13
CA LEU A 278 -107.75 -179.55 -15.77
C LEU A 278 -106.27 -179.92 -15.78
N SER A 279 -105.83 -180.80 -16.69
CA SER A 279 -104.40 -181.11 -16.85
C SER A 279 -103.61 -179.91 -17.39
N GLU A 280 -104.18 -179.15 -18.32
CA GLU A 280 -103.61 -177.90 -18.81
C GLU A 280 -103.61 -176.81 -17.75
N LEU A 281 -104.70 -176.64 -16.99
CA LEU A 281 -104.77 -175.67 -15.89
C LEU A 281 -103.79 -176.03 -14.79
N ARG A 282 -103.62 -177.32 -14.46
CA ARG A 282 -102.58 -177.77 -13.52
C ARG A 282 -101.19 -177.45 -14.05
N ARG A 283 -100.88 -177.74 -15.31
CA ARG A 283 -99.60 -177.37 -15.94
C ARG A 283 -99.38 -175.86 -15.98
N LYS A 284 -100.41 -175.07 -16.33
CA LYS A 284 -100.38 -173.60 -16.35
C LYS A 284 -100.18 -173.07 -14.93
N TYR A 285 -100.85 -173.64 -13.93
CA TYR A 285 -100.70 -173.32 -12.52
C TYR A 285 -99.30 -173.69 -12.00
N GLU A 286 -98.74 -174.85 -12.33
CA GLU A 286 -97.36 -175.22 -11.98
C GLU A 286 -96.35 -174.24 -12.58
N ILE A 287 -96.52 -173.85 -13.85
CA ILE A 287 -95.68 -172.82 -14.50
C ILE A 287 -95.83 -171.48 -13.76
N LEU A 288 -97.07 -171.08 -13.42
CA LEU A 288 -97.35 -169.84 -12.69
C LEU A 288 -96.79 -169.87 -11.26
N GLU A 289 -96.84 -171.02 -10.58
CA GLU A 289 -96.31 -171.22 -9.24
C GLU A 289 -94.78 -171.20 -9.25
N VAL A 290 -94.14 -171.79 -10.28
CA VAL A 290 -92.69 -171.66 -10.52
C VAL A 290 -92.31 -170.21 -10.82
N SER A 291 -93.07 -169.49 -11.66
CA SER A 291 -92.79 -168.07 -11.94
C SER A 291 -93.01 -167.18 -10.71
N HIS A 292 -94.06 -167.43 -9.92
CA HIS A 292 -94.30 -166.74 -8.66
C HIS A 292 -93.21 -167.05 -7.61
N LYS A 293 -92.74 -168.30 -7.54
CA LYS A 293 -91.58 -168.68 -6.72
C LYS A 293 -90.29 -168.02 -7.18
N ALA A 294 -90.10 -167.77 -8.49
CA ALA A 294 -88.98 -167.01 -9.03
C ALA A 294 -89.10 -165.52 -8.67
N GLN A 295 -90.23 -164.88 -8.97
CA GLN A 295 -90.50 -163.47 -8.62
C GLN A 295 -90.44 -163.22 -7.11
N ALA A 296 -90.88 -164.17 -6.28
CA ALA A 296 -90.76 -164.07 -4.83
C ALA A 296 -89.30 -164.16 -4.36
N LYS A 297 -88.44 -164.94 -5.04
CA LYS A 297 -86.99 -164.92 -4.80
C LYS A 297 -86.39 -163.59 -5.22
N GLU A 298 -86.64 -163.13 -6.44
CA GLU A 298 -86.19 -161.83 -6.95
C GLU A 298 -86.60 -160.69 -6.02
N ARG A 299 -87.86 -160.65 -5.57
CA ARG A 299 -88.34 -159.66 -4.58
C ARG A 299 -87.60 -159.76 -3.24
N ASN A 300 -87.31 -160.97 -2.77
CA ASN A 300 -86.58 -161.18 -1.52
C ASN A 300 -85.09 -160.84 -1.66
N ASP A 301 -84.50 -161.04 -2.84
CA ASP A 301 -83.10 -160.72 -3.13
C ASP A 301 -82.93 -159.21 -3.34
N LEU A 302 -83.82 -158.55 -4.09
CA LEU A 302 -83.94 -157.09 -4.13
C LEU A 302 -84.21 -156.49 -2.74
N SER A 303 -85.01 -157.14 -1.89
CA SER A 303 -85.21 -156.68 -0.51
C SER A 303 -83.96 -156.81 0.36
N LYS A 304 -83.06 -157.77 0.07
CA LYS A 304 -81.74 -157.85 0.73
C LYS A 304 -80.80 -156.79 0.17
N GLU A 305 -80.80 -156.54 -1.13
CA GLU A 305 -80.01 -155.48 -1.77
C GLU A 305 -80.41 -154.09 -1.28
N VAL A 306 -81.71 -153.82 -1.15
CA VAL A 306 -82.21 -152.59 -0.51
C VAL A 306 -81.74 -152.52 0.94
N ALA A 307 -81.75 -153.62 1.70
CA ALA A 307 -81.26 -153.63 3.07
C ALA A 307 -79.73 -153.41 3.18
N THR A 308 -78.92 -153.99 2.28
CA THR A 308 -77.46 -153.76 2.25
C THR A 308 -77.12 -152.34 1.79
N LEU A 309 -77.84 -151.80 0.80
CA LEU A 309 -77.73 -150.40 0.39
C LEU A 309 -78.15 -149.44 1.51
N GLN A 310 -79.23 -149.74 2.25
CA GLN A 310 -79.63 -148.96 3.43
C GLN A 310 -78.52 -148.97 4.49
N GLN A 311 -77.87 -150.12 4.71
CA GLN A 311 -76.72 -150.22 5.63
C GLN A 311 -75.51 -149.43 5.12
N SER A 312 -75.19 -149.46 3.81
CA SER A 312 -74.08 -148.68 3.26
C SER A 312 -74.36 -147.17 3.32
N VAL A 313 -75.59 -146.73 3.06
CA VAL A 313 -76.00 -145.32 3.22
C VAL A 313 -75.88 -144.90 4.68
N ASN A 314 -76.29 -145.73 5.64
CA ASN A 314 -76.13 -145.45 7.07
C ASN A 314 -74.65 -145.37 7.52
N LEU A 315 -73.75 -146.14 6.91
CA LEU A 315 -72.31 -146.04 7.15
C LEU A 315 -71.72 -144.76 6.54
N LEU A 316 -72.01 -144.48 5.27
CA LEU A 316 -71.56 -143.26 4.59
C LEU A 316 -72.09 -141.98 5.25
N GLN A 317 -73.30 -142.02 5.82
CA GLN A 317 -73.85 -140.92 6.59
C GLN A 317 -73.05 -140.69 7.89
N LYS A 318 -72.67 -141.77 8.61
CA LYS A 318 -71.77 -141.66 9.78
C LYS A 318 -70.38 -141.15 9.42
N ASP A 319 -69.81 -141.59 8.29
CA ASP A 319 -68.51 -141.12 7.82
C ASP A 319 -68.57 -139.64 7.42
N LYS A 320 -69.64 -139.22 6.73
CA LYS A 320 -69.93 -137.81 6.43
C LYS A 320 -70.05 -137.00 7.72
N ASP A 321 -70.79 -137.48 8.71
CA ASP A 321 -70.96 -136.77 9.97
C ASP A 321 -69.63 -136.69 10.75
N TYR A 322 -68.82 -137.74 10.77
CA TYR A 322 -67.47 -137.73 11.34
C TYR A 322 -66.54 -136.72 10.65
N LEU A 323 -66.49 -136.72 9.32
CA LEU A 323 -65.71 -135.77 8.54
C LEU A 323 -66.20 -134.33 8.72
N ASN A 324 -67.51 -134.11 8.87
CA ASN A 324 -68.06 -132.79 9.19
C ASN A 324 -67.64 -132.31 10.58
N HIS A 325 -67.63 -133.19 11.60
CA HIS A 325 -67.11 -132.84 12.93
C HIS A 325 -65.62 -132.50 12.88
N GLN A 326 -64.80 -133.30 12.16
CA GLN A 326 -63.39 -133.00 11.96
C GLN A 326 -63.15 -131.68 11.22
N ASN A 327 -63.90 -131.40 10.14
CA ASN A 327 -63.81 -130.14 9.41
C ASN A 327 -64.22 -128.95 10.30
N MET A 328 -65.23 -129.10 11.15
CA MET A 328 -65.61 -128.05 12.11
C MET A 328 -64.52 -127.83 13.15
N GLU A 329 -63.94 -128.89 13.74
CA GLU A 329 -62.81 -128.76 14.67
C GLU A 329 -61.60 -128.10 14.02
N LEU A 330 -61.25 -128.48 12.79
CA LEU A 330 -60.15 -127.86 12.05
C LEU A 330 -60.44 -126.39 11.73
N SER A 331 -61.66 -126.06 11.32
CA SER A 331 -62.08 -124.67 11.05
C SER A 331 -61.96 -123.80 12.31
N VAL A 332 -62.38 -124.30 13.47
CA VAL A 332 -62.23 -123.60 14.76
C VAL A 332 -60.75 -123.43 15.15
N ARG A 333 -59.89 -124.43 14.87
CA ARG A 333 -58.44 -124.31 15.10
C ARG A 333 -57.78 -123.31 14.14
N CYS A 334 -58.18 -123.28 12.87
CA CYS A 334 -57.73 -122.28 11.90
C CYS A 334 -58.10 -120.87 12.37
N ALA A 335 -59.37 -120.62 12.70
CA ALA A 335 -59.81 -119.34 13.24
C ALA A 335 -59.05 -118.93 14.51
N HIS A 336 -58.70 -119.87 15.40
CA HIS A 336 -57.93 -119.57 16.60
C HIS A 336 -56.46 -119.19 16.32
N GLU A 337 -55.80 -119.84 15.35
CA GLU A 337 -54.44 -119.46 14.95
C GLU A 337 -54.43 -118.19 14.10
N GLU A 338 -55.50 -117.90 13.34
CA GLU A 338 -55.73 -116.61 12.65
C GLU A 338 -55.85 -115.47 13.68
N ASP A 339 -56.75 -115.60 14.65
CA ASP A 339 -56.89 -114.70 15.82
C ASP A 339 -55.54 -114.42 16.51
N ARG A 340 -54.72 -115.46 16.64
CA ARG A 340 -53.40 -115.39 17.28
C ARG A 340 -52.38 -114.67 16.39
N LEU A 341 -52.39 -114.94 15.08
CA LEU A 341 -51.55 -114.23 14.10
C LEU A 341 -51.90 -112.74 14.07
N GLU A 342 -53.19 -112.38 14.05
CA GLU A 342 -53.63 -110.98 14.12
C GLU A 342 -53.12 -110.29 15.39
N ARG A 343 -53.28 -110.92 16.57
CA ARG A 343 -52.75 -110.38 17.84
C ARG A 343 -51.22 -110.20 17.81
N LEU A 344 -50.49 -111.15 17.26
CA LEU A 344 -49.03 -111.06 17.10
C LEU A 344 -48.63 -109.96 16.10
N GLN A 345 -49.41 -109.78 15.03
CA GLN A 345 -49.19 -108.73 14.05
C GLN A 345 -49.45 -107.34 14.63
N ILE A 346 -50.52 -107.16 15.42
CA ILE A 346 -50.78 -105.92 16.17
C ILE A 346 -49.61 -105.61 17.12
N GLN A 347 -49.17 -106.60 17.92
CA GLN A 347 -48.01 -106.44 18.81
C GLN A 347 -46.72 -106.08 18.06
N LEU A 348 -46.51 -106.63 16.86
CA LEU A 348 -45.37 -106.30 16.01
C LEU A 348 -45.45 -104.85 15.48
N GLU A 349 -46.61 -104.40 15.03
CA GLU A 349 -46.80 -103.02 14.56
C GLU A 349 -46.67 -102.00 15.71
N ASP A 350 -47.21 -102.30 16.90
CA ASP A 350 -47.06 -101.43 18.06
C ASP A 350 -45.60 -101.39 18.55
N ALA A 351 -44.86 -102.50 18.48
CA ALA A 351 -43.42 -102.51 18.75
C ALA A 351 -42.61 -101.70 17.71
N LYS A 352 -43.00 -101.72 16.43
CA LYS A 352 -42.39 -100.88 15.38
C LYS A 352 -42.66 -99.39 15.64
N LYS A 353 -43.91 -99.01 15.92
CA LYS A 353 -44.29 -97.63 16.27
C LYS A 353 -43.53 -97.13 17.49
N ALA A 354 -43.50 -97.91 18.59
CA ALA A 354 -42.76 -97.55 19.80
C ALA A 354 -41.26 -97.36 19.53
N ARG A 355 -40.67 -98.20 18.66
CA ARG A 355 -39.28 -98.04 18.20
C ARG A 355 -39.09 -96.77 17.37
N GLU A 356 -40.02 -96.47 16.45
CA GLU A 356 -40.00 -95.26 15.62
C GLU A 356 -40.14 -93.99 16.45
N GLU A 357 -41.09 -93.92 17.39
CA GLU A 357 -41.21 -92.82 18.35
C GLU A 357 -39.92 -92.60 19.16
N MET A 358 -39.24 -93.68 19.59
CA MET A 358 -37.97 -93.58 20.30
C MET A 358 -36.84 -93.06 19.39
N TYR A 359 -36.82 -93.45 18.12
CA TYR A 359 -35.89 -92.87 17.14
C TYR A 359 -36.20 -91.40 16.85
N GLU A 360 -37.47 -90.99 16.75
CA GLU A 360 -37.86 -89.59 16.60
C GLU A 360 -37.46 -88.75 17.82
N LYS A 361 -37.70 -89.25 19.04
CA LYS A 361 -37.26 -88.61 20.30
C LYS A 361 -35.73 -88.50 20.37
N TYR A 362 -34.99 -89.50 19.86
CA TYR A 362 -33.53 -89.44 19.74
C TYR A 362 -33.05 -88.43 18.69
N VAL A 363 -33.65 -88.42 17.49
CA VAL A 363 -33.28 -87.49 16.41
C VAL A 363 -33.59 -86.05 16.79
N THR A 364 -34.78 -85.77 17.32
CA THR A 364 -35.19 -84.44 17.78
C THR A 364 -34.30 -83.93 18.91
N SER A 365 -33.95 -84.75 19.91
CA SER A 365 -33.01 -84.33 20.97
C SER A 365 -31.59 -84.12 20.45
N ARG A 366 -31.07 -85.00 19.58
CA ARG A 366 -29.77 -84.81 18.90
C ARG A 366 -29.72 -83.50 18.11
N ASP A 367 -30.76 -83.22 17.33
CA ASP A 367 -30.82 -82.06 16.45
C ASP A 367 -31.08 -80.76 17.25
N HIS A 368 -31.79 -80.84 18.37
CA HIS A 368 -31.90 -79.76 19.34
C HIS A 368 -30.52 -79.41 19.93
N TYR A 369 -29.78 -80.38 20.48
CA TYR A 369 -28.43 -80.13 21.00
C TYR A 369 -27.48 -79.62 19.92
N LYS A 370 -27.50 -80.19 18.71
CA LYS A 370 -26.72 -79.68 17.57
C LYS A 370 -27.04 -78.21 17.29
N THR A 371 -28.32 -77.85 17.26
CA THR A 371 -28.76 -76.47 17.02
C THR A 371 -28.34 -75.54 18.15
N GLU A 372 -28.39 -75.98 19.41
CA GLU A 372 -27.86 -75.20 20.53
C GLU A 372 -26.35 -74.96 20.43
N TYR A 373 -25.56 -75.97 20.07
CA TYR A 373 -24.12 -75.82 19.88
C TYR A 373 -23.79 -74.91 18.69
N GLU A 374 -24.51 -75.04 17.57
CA GLU A 374 -24.36 -74.13 16.44
C GLU A 374 -24.75 -72.69 16.81
N ASN A 375 -25.82 -72.48 17.57
CA ASN A 375 -26.21 -71.15 18.03
C ASN A 375 -25.20 -70.55 19.01
N LYS A 376 -24.75 -71.30 20.02
CA LYS A 376 -23.68 -70.85 20.94
C LYS A 376 -22.41 -70.46 20.18
N LEU A 377 -22.00 -71.26 19.19
CA LEU A 377 -20.85 -70.95 18.34
C LEU A 377 -21.07 -69.71 17.46
N ARG A 378 -22.27 -69.51 16.91
CA ARG A 378 -22.63 -68.29 16.16
C ARG A 378 -22.59 -67.07 17.07
N ASP A 379 -23.18 -67.15 18.26
CA ASP A 379 -23.21 -66.08 19.27
C ASP A 379 -21.80 -65.72 19.74
N GLU A 380 -20.92 -66.70 19.98
CA GLU A 380 -19.51 -66.49 20.31
C GLU A 380 -18.75 -65.81 19.16
N LEU A 381 -18.92 -66.28 17.92
CA LEU A 381 -18.31 -65.66 16.74
C LEU A 381 -18.82 -64.23 16.50
N GLU A 382 -20.10 -63.96 16.75
CA GLU A 382 -20.71 -62.63 16.64
C GLU A 382 -20.23 -61.70 17.77
N GLN A 383 -20.12 -62.20 19.01
CA GLN A 383 -19.49 -61.46 20.10
C GLN A 383 -18.02 -61.10 19.80
N ILE A 384 -17.25 -62.02 19.21
CA ILE A 384 -15.86 -61.74 18.79
C ILE A 384 -15.83 -60.70 17.66
N ARG A 385 -16.73 -60.79 16.67
CA ARG A 385 -16.86 -59.77 15.61
C ARG A 385 -17.25 -58.40 16.16
N LEU A 386 -18.19 -58.34 17.10
CA LEU A 386 -18.62 -57.10 17.72
C LEU A 386 -17.50 -56.48 18.57
N LYS A 387 -16.80 -57.27 19.39
CA LYS A 387 -15.64 -56.80 20.17
C LYS A 387 -14.51 -56.30 19.27
N THR A 388 -14.13 -57.06 18.25
CA THR A 388 -13.07 -56.64 17.32
C THR A 388 -13.45 -55.40 16.51
N ASN A 389 -14.72 -55.25 16.09
CA ASN A 389 -15.20 -54.01 15.48
C ASN A 389 -15.16 -52.83 16.47
N GLN A 390 -15.59 -53.01 17.72
CA GLN A 390 -15.51 -51.98 18.76
C GLN A 390 -14.05 -51.57 19.05
N GLU A 391 -13.12 -52.53 19.13
CA GLU A 391 -11.69 -52.26 19.27
C GLU A 391 -11.12 -51.50 18.05
N ILE A 392 -11.51 -51.88 16.83
CA ILE A 392 -11.14 -51.16 15.60
C ILE A 392 -11.70 -49.74 15.59
N GLU A 393 -12.94 -49.52 16.03
CA GLU A 393 -13.56 -48.20 16.14
C GLU A 393 -12.91 -47.35 17.24
N GLN A 394 -12.55 -47.95 18.38
CA GLN A 394 -11.78 -47.30 19.45
C GLN A 394 -10.36 -46.93 18.98
N LEU A 395 -9.68 -47.80 18.24
CA LEU A 395 -8.37 -47.49 17.65
C LEU A 395 -8.47 -46.39 16.59
N ARG A 396 -9.51 -46.41 15.75
CA ARG A 396 -9.77 -45.35 14.76
C ARG A 396 -10.10 -44.01 15.41
N SER A 397 -10.93 -44.00 16.45
CA SER A 397 -11.31 -42.77 17.16
C SER A 397 -10.14 -42.21 17.96
N THR A 398 -9.44 -43.03 18.76
CA THR A 398 -8.23 -42.59 19.49
C THR A 398 -7.13 -42.12 18.53
N SER A 399 -6.88 -42.82 17.42
CA SER A 399 -5.94 -42.38 16.38
C SER A 399 -6.36 -41.04 15.76
N LYS A 400 -7.64 -40.88 15.40
CA LYS A 400 -8.18 -39.61 14.89
C LYS A 400 -8.03 -38.48 15.91
N GLU A 401 -8.39 -38.70 17.17
CA GLU A 401 -8.22 -37.70 18.22
C GLU A 401 -6.75 -37.35 18.46
N MET A 402 -5.83 -38.32 18.38
CA MET A 402 -4.39 -38.06 18.48
C MET A 402 -3.91 -37.19 17.33
N TYR A 403 -4.29 -37.49 16.08
CA TYR A 403 -4.01 -36.61 14.94
C TYR A 403 -4.67 -35.23 15.08
N GLU A 404 -5.87 -35.12 15.64
CA GLU A 404 -6.53 -33.84 15.90
C GLU A 404 -5.88 -33.04 17.04
N ARG A 405 -5.33 -33.71 18.06
CA ARG A 405 -4.52 -33.10 19.12
C ARG A 405 -3.19 -32.61 18.55
N GLU A 406 -2.50 -33.43 17.77
CA GLU A 406 -1.25 -33.06 17.10
C GLU A 406 -1.47 -31.89 16.12
N ASN A 407 -2.52 -31.94 15.29
CA ASN A 407 -2.87 -30.82 14.40
C ASN A 407 -3.20 -29.53 15.16
N ARG A 408 -3.83 -29.61 16.34
CA ARG A 408 -4.03 -28.44 17.21
C ARG A 408 -2.70 -27.92 17.75
N ASN A 409 -1.87 -28.78 18.34
CA ASN A 409 -0.55 -28.42 18.84
C ASN A 409 0.34 -27.80 17.75
N LEU A 410 0.31 -28.31 16.51
CA LEU A 410 1.05 -27.76 15.38
C LEU A 410 0.52 -26.39 14.92
N ARG A 411 -0.79 -26.16 14.96
CA ARG A 411 -1.39 -24.84 14.68
C ARG A 411 -1.04 -23.84 15.78
N GLU A 412 -1.17 -24.23 17.04
CA GLU A 412 -0.79 -23.42 18.20
C GLU A 412 0.72 -23.09 18.19
N ALA A 413 1.58 -24.06 17.88
CA ALA A 413 3.02 -23.84 17.73
C ALA A 413 3.35 -22.90 16.56
N ARG A 414 2.66 -23.03 15.41
CA ARG A 414 2.75 -22.08 14.29
C ARG A 414 2.32 -20.69 14.73
N ASP A 415 1.19 -20.55 15.41
CA ASP A 415 0.63 -19.25 15.80
C ASP A 415 1.51 -18.56 16.86
N ASN A 416 2.04 -19.33 17.82
CA ASN A 416 3.06 -18.85 18.75
C ASN A 416 4.33 -18.38 18.02
N ALA A 417 4.83 -19.14 17.04
CA ALA A 417 5.99 -18.74 16.24
C ALA A 417 5.71 -17.50 15.36
N VAL A 418 4.49 -17.32 14.87
CA VAL A 418 4.06 -16.09 14.17
C VAL A 418 4.03 -14.90 15.13
N VAL A 419 3.46 -15.06 16.34
CA VAL A 419 3.45 -14.01 17.36
C VAL A 419 4.85 -13.66 17.85
N GLU A 420 5.76 -14.63 18.01
CA GLU A 420 7.17 -14.38 18.33
C GLU A 420 7.90 -13.67 17.19
N LYS A 421 7.66 -14.06 15.93
CA LYS A 421 8.18 -13.35 14.76
C LYS A 421 7.67 -11.91 14.72
N GLU A 422 6.38 -11.66 14.97
CA GLU A 422 5.81 -10.31 14.99
C GLU A 422 6.43 -9.47 16.11
N ARG A 423 6.59 -10.02 17.32
CA ARG A 423 7.33 -9.37 18.42
C ARG A 423 8.77 -9.04 18.03
N ALA A 424 9.47 -9.96 17.36
CA ALA A 424 10.83 -9.74 16.89
C ALA A 424 10.89 -8.63 15.82
N VAL A 425 9.95 -8.59 14.87
CA VAL A 425 9.84 -7.54 13.85
C VAL A 425 9.50 -6.17 14.46
N VAL A 426 8.68 -6.12 15.52
CA VAL A 426 8.43 -4.87 16.26
C VAL A 426 9.71 -4.43 17.00
N ALA A 427 10.40 -5.34 17.68
CA ALA A 427 11.67 -5.03 18.35
C ALA A 427 12.78 -4.61 17.36
N GLU A 428 12.82 -5.20 16.15
CA GLU A 428 13.71 -4.79 15.06
C GLU A 428 13.37 -3.38 14.59
N LYS A 429 12.09 -3.06 14.34
CA LYS A 429 11.66 -1.70 13.97
C LYS A 429 12.00 -0.67 15.05
N ASP A 430 11.81 -1.00 16.33
CA ASP A 430 12.18 -0.13 17.45
C ASP A 430 13.71 0.06 17.55
N ALA A 431 14.49 -0.97 17.25
CA ALA A 431 15.95 -0.90 17.22
C ALA A 431 16.46 -0.09 16.01
N LEU A 432 15.84 -0.26 14.83
CA LEU A 432 16.11 0.53 13.63
C LEU A 432 15.75 2.00 13.86
N GLY A 433 14.58 2.31 14.45
CA GLY A 433 14.21 3.69 14.78
C GLY A 433 15.17 4.35 15.79
N LYS A 434 15.68 3.58 16.78
CA LYS A 434 16.75 4.05 17.68
C LYS A 434 18.07 4.28 16.93
N TYR A 435 18.42 3.41 15.98
CA TYR A 435 19.62 3.54 15.16
C TYR A 435 19.53 4.74 14.20
N GLU A 436 18.39 4.95 13.53
CA GLU A 436 18.12 6.12 12.70
C GLU A 436 18.18 7.42 13.52
N HIS A 437 17.60 7.42 14.73
CA HIS A 437 17.71 8.57 15.64
C HIS A 437 19.17 8.84 16.06
N LEU A 438 19.95 7.79 16.35
CA LEU A 438 21.36 7.92 16.69
C LEU A 438 22.22 8.37 15.48
N LEU A 439 21.90 7.92 14.27
CA LEU A 439 22.52 8.39 13.03
C LEU A 439 22.22 9.87 12.79
N GLU A 440 21.00 10.30 13.03
CA GLU A 440 20.61 11.70 12.87
C GLU A 440 21.30 12.60 13.92
N GLN A 441 21.36 12.16 15.19
CA GLN A 441 22.19 12.81 16.22
C GLN A 441 23.66 12.86 15.82
N TYR A 442 24.22 11.77 15.27
CA TYR A 442 25.61 11.72 14.80
C TYR A 442 25.85 12.69 13.63
N ARG A 443 24.94 12.78 12.66
CA ARG A 443 25.01 13.75 11.54
C ARG A 443 24.93 15.18 12.03
N GLN A 444 24.04 15.49 12.97
CA GLN A 444 23.95 16.83 13.58
C GLN A 444 25.23 17.17 14.35
N LEU A 445 25.77 16.22 15.11
CA LEU A 445 27.06 16.38 15.77
C LEU A 445 28.18 16.62 14.74
N GLN A 446 28.25 15.81 13.68
CA GLN A 446 29.23 15.92 12.61
C GLN A 446 29.15 17.29 11.91
N LEU A 447 27.96 17.77 11.54
CA LEU A 447 27.79 19.10 10.96
C LEU A 447 28.24 20.21 11.93
N SER A 448 27.98 20.05 13.23
CA SER A 448 28.42 21.01 14.26
C SER A 448 29.93 20.97 14.53
N THR A 449 30.60 19.84 14.33
CA THR A 449 32.06 19.74 14.44
C THR A 449 32.73 20.21 13.16
N GLU A 450 32.19 19.91 11.98
CA GLU A 450 32.64 20.43 10.69
C GLU A 450 32.55 21.95 10.63
N SER A 451 31.44 22.56 11.08
CA SER A 451 31.32 24.02 11.17
C SER A 451 32.37 24.63 12.11
N LYS A 452 32.59 24.00 13.27
CA LYS A 452 33.58 24.46 14.27
C LYS A 452 35.02 24.27 13.81
N VAL A 453 35.32 23.21 13.05
CA VAL A 453 36.61 23.02 12.37
C VAL A 453 36.80 24.08 11.28
N ALA A 454 35.76 24.39 10.50
CA ALA A 454 35.82 25.46 9.51
C ALA A 454 36.10 26.82 10.18
N GLU A 455 35.41 27.17 11.28
CA GLU A 455 35.67 28.38 12.07
C GLU A 455 37.13 28.43 12.57
N LEU A 456 37.63 27.35 13.17
CA LEU A 456 39.01 27.28 13.65
C LEU A 456 40.05 27.39 12.51
N LEU A 457 39.78 26.82 11.35
CA LEU A 457 40.63 26.97 10.16
C LEU A 457 40.64 28.42 9.64
N HIS A 458 39.50 29.12 9.69
CA HIS A 458 39.46 30.54 9.32
C HIS A 458 40.19 31.42 10.33
N GLN A 459 40.03 31.16 11.64
CA GLN A 459 40.79 31.84 12.70
C GLN A 459 42.30 31.60 12.56
N SER A 460 42.72 30.36 12.25
CA SER A 460 44.12 30.01 12.00
C SER A 460 44.70 30.78 10.81
N LYS A 461 43.99 30.85 9.68
CA LYS A 461 44.38 31.67 8.51
C LYS A 461 44.49 33.16 8.82
N LEU A 462 43.55 33.71 9.60
CA LEU A 462 43.65 35.11 10.04
C LEU A 462 44.88 35.33 10.92
N LYS A 463 45.20 34.39 11.82
CA LYS A 463 46.40 34.45 12.66
C LYS A 463 47.70 34.28 11.88
N SER A 464 47.73 33.48 10.80
CA SER A 464 48.91 33.41 9.93
C SER A 464 49.14 34.73 9.19
N PHE A 465 48.09 35.36 8.62
CA PHE A 465 48.22 36.68 7.99
C PHE A 465 48.62 37.79 8.99
N GLU A 466 48.10 37.76 10.22
CA GLU A 466 48.57 38.66 11.28
C GLU A 466 50.06 38.45 11.60
N SER A 467 50.51 37.19 11.65
CA SER A 467 51.91 36.83 11.90
C SER A 467 52.84 37.27 10.78
N GLU A 468 52.47 37.01 9.52
CA GLU A 468 53.22 37.47 8.32
C GLU A 468 53.38 38.99 8.33
N ARG A 469 52.31 39.73 8.63
CA ARG A 469 52.36 41.19 8.75
C ARG A 469 53.30 41.65 9.87
N VAL A 470 53.27 40.99 11.04
CA VAL A 470 54.18 41.30 12.15
C VAL A 470 55.63 40.98 11.78
N GLN A 471 55.89 39.88 11.07
CA GLN A 471 57.22 39.52 10.60
C GLN A 471 57.77 40.55 9.60
N LEU A 472 56.98 41.00 8.63
CA LEU A 472 57.40 42.06 7.70
C LEU A 472 57.76 43.36 8.43
N MET A 473 56.94 43.78 9.41
CA MET A 473 57.24 44.94 10.27
C MET A 473 58.53 44.73 11.11
N GLN A 474 58.79 43.50 11.58
CA GLN A 474 60.03 43.17 12.28
C GLN A 474 61.24 43.29 11.34
N GLU A 475 61.14 42.77 10.12
CA GLU A 475 62.21 42.82 9.13
C GLU A 475 62.52 44.25 8.69
N GLU A 476 61.50 45.10 8.51
CA GLU A 476 61.67 46.54 8.25
C GLU A 476 62.32 47.28 9.44
N THR A 477 61.84 47.05 10.66
CA THR A 477 62.43 47.70 11.85
C THR A 477 63.87 47.24 12.11
N ALA A 478 64.21 45.97 11.84
CA ALA A 478 65.58 45.47 11.92
C ALA A 478 66.50 46.10 10.85
N LYS A 479 66.03 46.28 9.61
CA LYS A 479 66.77 46.99 8.56
C LYS A 479 67.04 48.45 8.94
N ASN A 480 66.01 49.14 9.46
CA ASN A 480 66.14 50.53 9.92
C ASN A 480 67.14 50.65 11.08
N LEU A 481 67.09 49.73 12.06
CA LEU A 481 68.06 49.69 13.17
C LEU A 481 69.50 49.52 12.66
N SER A 482 69.73 48.62 11.70
CA SER A 482 71.05 48.40 11.11
C SER A 482 71.57 49.64 10.35
N GLN A 483 70.70 50.36 9.63
CA GLN A 483 71.05 51.63 9.00
C GLN A 483 71.45 52.69 10.05
N CYS A 484 70.66 52.87 11.11
CA CYS A 484 71.00 53.79 12.20
C CYS A 484 72.31 53.42 12.90
N GLN A 485 72.62 52.13 13.08
CA GLN A 485 73.90 51.67 13.63
C GLN A 485 75.08 52.06 12.74
N LEU A 486 74.98 51.87 11.42
CA LEU A 486 76.01 52.28 10.44
C LEU A 486 76.20 53.81 10.41
N GLU A 487 75.12 54.58 10.56
CA GLU A 487 75.21 56.04 10.69
C GLU A 487 75.92 56.45 11.99
N CYS A 488 75.58 55.83 13.13
CA CYS A 488 76.28 56.05 14.40
C CYS A 488 77.78 55.75 14.29
N GLU A 489 78.19 54.62 13.70
CA GLU A 489 79.61 54.32 13.46
C GLU A 489 80.29 55.39 12.60
N LYS A 490 79.61 55.87 11.54
CA LYS A 490 80.14 56.91 10.64
C LYS A 490 80.35 58.23 11.39
N TYR A 491 79.41 58.62 12.25
CA TYR A 491 79.57 59.81 13.09
C TYR A 491 80.66 59.64 14.16
N GLN A 492 80.78 58.44 14.75
CA GLN A 492 81.83 58.12 15.72
C GLN A 492 83.24 58.22 15.09
N ARG A 493 83.46 57.60 13.92
CA ARG A 493 84.72 57.74 13.16
C ARG A 493 85.02 59.20 12.80
N LYS A 494 83.99 60.00 12.46
CA LYS A 494 84.15 61.44 12.18
C LYS A 494 84.57 62.22 13.43
N LEU A 495 84.00 61.91 14.59
CA LEU A 495 84.40 62.49 15.87
C LEU A 495 85.84 62.12 16.24
N GLU A 496 86.27 60.87 16.03
CA GLU A 496 87.66 60.44 16.28
C GLU A 496 88.68 61.21 15.44
N VAL A 497 88.38 61.49 14.16
CA VAL A 497 89.25 62.30 13.28
C VAL A 497 89.30 63.75 13.75
N LEU A 498 88.15 64.39 13.96
CA LEU A 498 88.07 65.77 14.45
C LEU A 498 88.73 65.94 15.82
N THR A 499 88.66 64.94 16.69
CA THR A 499 89.33 64.95 18.00
C THR A 499 90.86 64.92 17.85
N LYS A 500 91.39 64.12 16.90
CA LYS A 500 92.84 64.10 16.60
C LYS A 500 93.32 65.42 16.01
N GLU A 501 92.55 66.03 15.10
CA GLU A 501 92.83 67.36 14.54
C GLU A 501 92.76 68.46 15.60
N PHE A 502 91.78 68.41 16.51
CA PHE A 502 91.68 69.36 17.61
C PHE A 502 92.90 69.30 18.53
N TYR A 503 93.34 68.11 18.95
CA TYR A 503 94.51 67.97 19.84
C TYR A 503 95.82 68.37 19.17
N SER A 504 96.03 68.09 17.88
CA SER A 504 97.24 68.55 17.18
C SER A 504 97.28 70.06 17.02
N LEU A 505 96.13 70.68 16.73
CA LEU A 505 96.00 72.13 16.60
C LEU A 505 96.15 72.82 17.97
N GLN A 506 95.56 72.26 19.04
CA GLN A 506 95.76 72.71 20.42
C GLN A 506 97.25 72.71 20.79
N ALA A 507 97.96 71.59 20.60
CA ALA A 507 99.39 71.48 20.91
C ALA A 507 100.24 72.51 20.13
N SER A 508 99.91 72.77 18.85
CA SER A 508 100.57 73.81 18.04
C SER A 508 100.28 75.25 18.51
N SER A 509 99.12 75.48 19.13
CA SER A 509 98.77 76.78 19.69
C SER A 509 99.42 77.02 21.05
N GLU A 510 99.51 75.98 21.90
CA GLU A 510 100.14 76.06 23.22
C GLU A 510 101.64 76.35 23.11
N THR A 511 102.35 75.69 22.18
CA THR A 511 103.76 76.01 21.90
C THR A 511 103.93 77.45 21.42
N ARG A 512 103.04 77.96 20.56
CA ARG A 512 103.10 79.35 20.10
C ARG A 512 102.81 80.38 21.20
N ILE A 513 101.94 80.04 22.15
CA ILE A 513 101.66 80.88 23.33
C ILE A 513 102.88 80.96 24.25
N THR A 514 103.58 79.85 24.51
CA THR A 514 104.77 79.86 25.38
C THR A 514 105.93 80.65 24.78
N GLU A 515 106.14 80.58 23.45
CA GLU A 515 107.11 81.44 22.74
C GLU A 515 106.81 82.93 22.93
N LEU A 516 105.56 83.35 22.75
CA LEU A 516 105.15 84.76 22.87
C LEU A 516 105.21 85.27 24.31
N GLN A 517 104.87 84.43 25.30
CA GLN A 517 105.01 84.78 26.72
C GLN A 517 106.48 85.03 27.11
N ALA A 518 107.41 84.22 26.60
CA ALA A 518 108.84 84.44 26.82
C ALA A 518 109.30 85.80 26.26
N GLN A 519 108.92 86.14 25.02
CA GLN A 519 109.25 87.43 24.39
C GLN A 519 108.67 88.62 25.17
N ASN A 520 107.42 88.55 25.61
CA ASN A 520 106.81 89.61 26.42
C ASN A 520 107.56 89.83 27.75
N SER A 521 107.99 88.75 28.42
CA SER A 521 108.75 88.87 29.67
C SER A 521 110.10 89.59 29.49
N GLU A 522 110.77 89.39 28.34
CA GLU A 522 112.00 90.09 28.00
C GLU A 522 111.76 91.58 27.72
N HIS A 523 110.68 91.91 26.99
CA HIS A 523 110.33 93.31 26.73
C HIS A 523 109.93 94.07 27.99
N GLN A 524 109.18 93.44 28.90
CA GLN A 524 108.79 94.04 30.18
C GLN A 524 110.03 94.41 31.02
N ALA A 525 110.99 93.49 31.13
CA ALA A 525 112.24 93.72 31.87
C ALA A 525 113.09 94.87 31.31
N ARG A 526 112.99 95.16 29.99
CA ARG A 526 113.66 96.32 29.38
C ARG A 526 112.96 97.64 29.72
N LEU A 527 111.63 97.68 29.78
CA LEU A 527 110.87 98.89 30.16
C LEU A 527 111.16 99.31 31.61
N ASP A 528 111.16 98.36 32.55
CA ASP A 528 111.47 98.59 33.97
C ASP A 528 112.85 99.23 34.22
N THR A 529 113.79 99.12 33.28
CA THR A 529 115.11 99.77 33.35
C THR A 529 115.11 101.20 32.82
N TYR A 530 114.27 101.50 31.81
CA TYR A 530 114.13 102.87 31.29
C TYR A 530 113.36 103.77 32.28
N GLU A 531 112.26 103.29 32.87
CA GLU A 531 111.44 104.08 33.81
C GLU A 531 112.21 104.55 35.07
N LYS A 532 113.28 103.86 35.45
CA LYS A 532 114.12 104.24 36.60
C LYS A 532 115.07 105.39 36.24
N LEU A 533 115.63 105.37 35.04
CA LEU A 533 116.52 106.41 34.55
C LEU A 533 115.81 107.75 34.33
N GLU A 534 114.52 107.73 33.94
CA GLU A 534 113.74 108.97 33.79
C GLU A 534 113.50 109.66 35.14
N LYS A 535 113.12 108.91 36.18
CA LYS A 535 112.87 109.45 37.54
C LYS A 535 114.12 110.11 38.15
N GLU A 536 115.30 109.54 37.92
CA GLU A 536 116.57 110.12 38.39
C GLU A 536 116.92 111.44 37.67
N LEU A 537 116.48 111.64 36.41
CA LEU A 537 116.74 112.87 35.66
C LEU A 537 115.83 114.03 36.07
N ASP A 538 114.56 113.77 36.39
CA ASP A 538 113.59 114.80 36.77
C ASP A 538 113.96 115.47 38.11
N GLU A 539 114.43 114.70 39.10
CA GLU A 539 114.88 115.25 40.40
C GLU A 539 116.06 116.21 40.23
N ILE A 540 116.98 115.93 39.31
CA ILE A 540 118.16 116.78 39.02
C ILE A 540 117.75 118.09 38.34
N ILE A 541 116.73 118.07 37.48
CA ILE A 541 116.21 119.28 36.82
C ILE A 541 115.59 120.23 37.85
N MET A 542 114.83 119.72 38.83
CA MET A 542 114.27 120.54 39.91
C MET A 542 115.38 121.19 40.77
N GLN A 543 116.33 120.40 41.27
CA GLN A 543 117.40 120.91 42.14
C GLN A 543 118.26 122.00 41.49
N THR A 544 118.47 121.94 40.17
CA THR A 544 119.26 122.94 39.43
C THR A 544 118.46 124.17 38.98
N ALA A 545 117.13 124.09 38.97
CA ALA A 545 116.26 125.23 38.70
C ALA A 545 116.17 126.21 39.89
N GLU A 546 116.24 125.72 41.14
CA GLU A 546 116.07 126.54 42.35
C GLU A 546 117.32 127.36 42.75
N MET A 547 118.53 126.94 42.34
CA MET A 547 119.77 127.63 42.71
C MET A 547 119.97 128.94 41.94
N GLU A 548 120.33 130.02 42.65
CA GLU A 548 120.48 131.36 42.05
C GLU A 548 121.82 131.57 41.30
N ASN A 549 122.87 130.79 41.63
CA ASN A 549 124.17 130.83 40.94
C ASN A 549 124.18 129.92 39.69
N GLU A 550 124.65 130.42 38.53
CA GLU A 550 124.77 129.62 37.30
C GLU A 550 125.94 128.61 37.35
N ASP A 551 127.12 129.02 37.84
CA ASP A 551 128.33 128.19 37.86
C ASP A 551 128.28 127.01 38.85
N GLU A 552 127.42 127.09 39.89
CA GLU A 552 127.17 125.97 40.81
C GLU A 552 126.12 125.01 40.27
N ALA A 553 125.06 125.53 39.63
CA ALA A 553 124.05 124.71 38.97
C ALA A 553 124.64 123.88 37.81
N GLU A 554 125.52 124.47 36.98
CA GLU A 554 126.24 123.68 35.97
C GLU A 554 127.16 122.62 36.60
N ARG A 555 127.69 122.85 37.80
CA ARG A 555 128.60 121.93 38.49
C ARG A 555 127.87 120.70 39.05
N ILE A 556 126.67 120.88 39.62
CA ILE A 556 125.81 119.77 40.08
C ILE A 556 125.32 118.95 38.89
N LEU A 557 124.91 119.61 37.79
CA LEU A 557 124.59 118.93 36.53
C LEU A 557 125.79 118.09 36.06
N PHE A 558 127.01 118.65 36.11
CA PHE A 558 128.24 117.97 35.69
C PHE A 558 128.60 116.74 36.55
N SER A 559 128.41 116.80 37.88
CA SER A 559 128.75 115.70 38.78
C SER A 559 127.88 114.44 38.59
N TYR A 560 126.64 114.59 38.11
CA TYR A 560 125.76 113.46 37.76
C TYR A 560 125.99 112.93 36.32
N GLY A 561 127.19 113.11 35.76
CA GLY A 561 127.62 112.43 34.53
C GLY A 561 127.36 113.17 33.21
N TYR A 562 126.80 114.38 33.25
CA TYR A 562 126.56 115.29 32.11
C TYR A 562 127.82 115.65 31.28
N GLY A 563 129.01 115.33 31.81
CA GLY A 563 130.29 115.49 31.14
C GLY A 563 130.69 114.38 30.15
N ALA A 564 130.22 113.14 30.31
CA ALA A 564 130.85 111.97 29.68
C ALA A 564 130.07 111.33 28.51
N ASN A 565 128.85 110.84 28.74
CA ASN A 565 128.21 109.84 27.85
C ASN A 565 126.81 110.22 27.30
N VAL A 566 126.40 111.51 27.36
CA VAL A 566 125.07 111.94 26.88
C VAL A 566 125.14 112.56 25.46
N PRO A 567 124.37 112.06 24.47
CA PRO A 567 124.32 112.62 23.12
C PRO A 567 123.94 114.11 23.06
N THR A 568 124.55 114.84 22.12
CA THR A 568 124.52 116.32 22.04
C THR A 568 123.13 116.94 21.86
N THR A 569 122.17 116.21 21.30
CA THR A 569 120.78 116.66 21.13
C THR A 569 119.99 116.62 22.45
N ALA A 570 120.13 115.54 23.23
CA ALA A 570 119.54 115.43 24.56
C ALA A 570 120.14 116.47 25.52
N LYS A 571 121.45 116.70 25.45
CA LYS A 571 122.16 117.76 26.20
C LYS A 571 121.53 119.15 25.99
N ARG A 572 121.16 119.49 24.74
CA ARG A 572 120.50 120.76 24.42
C ARG A 572 119.07 120.83 24.98
N ARG A 573 118.29 119.75 24.89
CA ARG A 573 116.93 119.68 25.46
C ARG A 573 116.95 119.83 26.98
N LEU A 574 117.81 119.11 27.69
CA LEU A 574 117.90 119.19 29.16
C LEU A 574 118.29 120.59 29.64
N LYS A 575 119.26 121.23 28.95
CA LYS A 575 119.62 122.63 29.25
C LYS A 575 118.47 123.60 28.94
N GLN A 576 117.66 123.33 27.91
CA GLN A 576 116.45 124.12 27.60
C GLN A 576 115.33 123.92 28.63
N SER A 577 115.09 122.70 29.13
CA SER A 577 114.08 122.46 30.18
C SER A 577 114.47 123.10 31.51
N VAL A 578 115.75 123.04 31.93
CA VAL A 578 116.24 123.78 33.11
C VAL A 578 116.08 125.30 32.93
N HIS A 579 116.39 125.87 31.76
CA HIS A 579 116.17 127.29 31.50
C HIS A 579 114.69 127.69 31.44
N LEU A 580 113.80 126.81 30.94
CA LEU A 580 112.35 127.02 30.96
C LEU A 580 111.79 126.98 32.39
N ALA A 581 112.20 126.01 33.21
CA ALA A 581 111.83 125.92 34.61
C ALA A 581 112.23 127.20 35.39
N ARG A 582 113.49 127.65 35.24
CA ARG A 582 113.93 128.94 35.81
C ARG A 582 113.10 130.13 35.34
N ARG A 583 112.75 130.20 34.05
CA ARG A 583 112.00 131.33 33.49
C ARG A 583 110.53 131.35 33.93
N LEU A 584 109.91 130.19 34.14
CA LEU A 584 108.58 130.07 34.75
C LEU A 584 108.60 130.58 36.20
N LEU A 585 109.55 130.09 37.01
CA LEU A 585 109.78 130.55 38.39
C LEU A 585 109.98 132.08 38.50
N GLN A 586 110.71 132.68 37.55
CA GLN A 586 110.90 134.13 37.48
C GLN A 586 109.61 134.89 37.11
N LEU A 587 108.82 134.37 36.16
CA LEU A 587 107.55 134.98 35.77
C LEU A 587 106.49 134.88 36.88
N GLU A 588 106.45 133.79 37.65
CA GLU A 588 105.62 133.68 38.86
C GLU A 588 106.00 134.72 39.92
N LYS A 589 107.31 134.87 40.21
CA LYS A 589 107.82 135.95 41.10
C LYS A 589 107.33 137.33 40.63
N GLN A 590 107.38 137.63 39.33
CA GLN A 590 106.92 138.90 38.77
C GLN A 590 105.40 139.10 38.86
N ASN A 591 104.60 138.07 38.56
CA ASN A 591 103.14 138.12 38.72
C ASN A 591 102.74 138.39 40.18
N SER A 592 103.44 137.79 41.15
CA SER A 592 103.17 138.00 42.59
C SER A 592 103.41 139.45 43.06
N LEU A 593 104.27 140.20 42.37
CA LEU A 593 104.54 141.63 42.65
C LEU A 593 103.48 142.53 42.02
N LEU A 594 103.13 142.29 40.75
CA LEU A 594 102.09 143.05 40.03
C LEU A 594 100.72 142.98 40.71
N VAL A 595 100.38 141.84 41.33
CA VAL A 595 99.14 141.69 42.12
C VAL A 595 99.12 142.64 43.33
N LYS A 596 100.25 142.82 44.03
CA LYS A 596 100.36 143.70 45.20
C LYS A 596 100.24 145.19 44.84
N ASP A 597 100.85 145.61 43.73
CA ASP A 597 100.72 146.98 43.23
C ASP A 597 99.25 147.31 42.86
N LEU A 598 98.52 146.32 42.33
CA LEU A 598 97.10 146.43 41.97
C LEU A 598 96.20 146.59 43.21
N GLU A 599 96.56 145.97 44.33
CA GLU A 599 95.89 146.15 45.63
C GLU A 599 96.13 147.56 46.18
N HIS A 600 97.37 148.06 46.13
CA HIS A 600 97.70 149.38 46.65
C HIS A 600 97.05 150.53 45.86
N GLN A 601 96.87 150.38 44.53
CA GLN A 601 96.08 151.35 43.75
C GLN A 601 94.59 151.36 44.10
N LYS A 602 94.00 150.20 44.47
CA LYS A 602 92.61 150.16 44.93
C LYS A 602 92.42 150.93 46.23
N GLU A 603 93.36 150.84 47.16
CA GLU A 603 93.31 151.58 48.43
C GLU A 603 93.28 153.10 48.20
N GLN A 604 94.12 153.63 47.30
CA GLN A 604 94.13 155.06 46.95
C GLN A 604 92.80 155.52 46.31
N VAL A 605 92.19 154.71 45.44
CA VAL A 605 90.86 154.99 44.88
C VAL A 605 89.79 155.04 45.98
N THR A 606 89.86 154.17 46.99
CA THR A 606 88.88 154.22 48.10
C THR A 606 88.98 155.51 48.92
N GLN A 607 90.18 156.05 49.16
CA GLN A 607 90.36 157.30 49.91
C GLN A 607 89.77 158.50 49.16
N ILE A 608 90.07 158.64 47.87
CA ILE A 608 89.51 159.71 47.01
C ILE A 608 87.98 159.60 46.93
N SER A 609 87.43 158.38 46.89
CA SER A 609 85.97 158.17 46.85
C SER A 609 85.27 158.65 48.13
N GLN A 610 85.93 158.57 49.29
CA GLN A 610 85.39 159.04 50.57
C GLN A 610 85.38 160.57 50.67
N GLU A 611 86.37 161.25 50.07
CA GLU A 611 86.38 162.71 49.98
C GLU A 611 85.28 163.24 49.05
N LEU A 612 85.10 162.58 47.89
CA LEU A 612 84.03 162.88 46.94
C LEU A 612 82.63 162.68 47.57
N HIS A 613 82.48 161.69 48.46
CA HIS A 613 81.23 161.47 49.20
C HIS A 613 80.91 162.60 50.19
N ARG A 614 81.93 163.22 50.82
CA ARG A 614 81.77 164.42 51.67
C ARG A 614 81.41 165.66 50.86
N ALA A 615 81.99 165.84 49.67
CA ALA A 615 81.62 166.93 48.77
C ALA A 615 80.18 166.80 48.23
N ASN A 616 79.76 165.59 47.88
CA ASN A 616 78.39 165.32 47.41
C ASN A 616 77.32 165.49 48.51
N SER A 617 77.63 165.24 49.79
CA SER A 617 76.65 165.50 50.86
C SER A 617 76.38 167.00 51.05
N LEU A 618 77.42 167.85 50.95
CA LEU A 618 77.28 169.31 50.89
C LEU A 618 76.46 169.78 49.67
N LEU A 619 76.68 169.18 48.50
CA LEU A 619 75.92 169.51 47.29
C LEU A 619 74.43 169.12 47.42
N SER A 620 74.12 168.03 48.13
CA SER A 620 72.74 167.54 48.32
C SER A 620 71.83 168.47 49.13
N GLN A 621 72.39 169.41 49.91
CA GLN A 621 71.61 170.43 50.63
C GLN A 621 71.14 171.59 49.74
N VAL A 622 71.63 171.72 48.50
CA VAL A 622 71.48 172.97 47.71
C VAL A 622 70.34 172.93 46.68
N GLN A 623 69.89 171.76 46.18
CA GLN A 623 68.81 171.69 45.17
C GLN A 623 67.83 170.52 45.36
N GLN A 624 66.67 170.78 45.96
CA GLN A 624 65.61 169.78 46.23
C GLN A 624 64.70 169.32 45.06
N PRO A 625 64.53 170.01 43.91
CA PRO A 625 63.58 169.55 42.88
C PRO A 625 64.02 168.34 42.03
N TYR A 626 65.32 168.15 41.78
CA TYR A 626 65.80 167.25 40.73
C TYR A 626 65.83 165.76 41.08
N LYS A 627 65.78 165.41 42.38
CA LYS A 627 65.97 164.02 42.84
C LYS A 627 64.87 163.06 42.34
N TYR A 628 63.62 163.53 42.32
CA TYR A 628 62.46 162.71 41.94
C TYR A 628 62.44 162.29 40.46
N LEU A 629 63.11 163.05 39.59
CA LEU A 629 63.18 162.75 38.16
C LEU A 629 64.10 161.56 37.86
N ILE A 630 65.22 161.46 38.59
CA ILE A 630 66.28 160.45 38.40
C ILE A 630 65.77 159.05 38.79
N GLU A 631 65.04 158.94 39.90
CA GLU A 631 64.44 157.68 40.35
C GLU A 631 63.38 157.15 39.34
N SER A 632 62.69 158.03 38.60
CA SER A 632 61.73 157.63 37.55
C SER A 632 62.36 157.08 36.26
N VAL A 633 63.63 157.40 36.00
CA VAL A 633 64.35 156.88 34.82
C VAL A 633 64.79 155.44 35.07
N GLN A 634 65.38 155.18 36.24
CA GLN A 634 65.92 153.87 36.60
C GLN A 634 64.85 152.76 36.65
N GLN A 635 63.59 153.08 36.96
CA GLN A 635 62.48 152.12 36.93
C GLN A 635 62.03 151.72 35.50
N ARG A 636 62.33 152.52 34.47
CA ARG A 636 61.99 152.17 33.08
C ARG A 636 63.06 151.25 32.45
N ASP A 637 64.33 151.46 32.78
CA ASP A 637 65.42 150.68 32.21
C ASP A 637 65.40 149.20 32.65
N SER A 638 64.89 148.90 33.86
CA SER A 638 64.72 147.52 34.33
C SER A 638 63.63 146.75 33.60
N GLN A 639 62.52 147.39 33.21
CA GLN A 639 61.45 146.76 32.44
C GLN A 639 61.89 146.41 31.01
N ILE A 640 62.76 147.23 30.41
CA ILE A 640 63.33 146.98 29.07
C ILE A 640 64.20 145.71 29.07
N HIS A 641 64.85 145.37 30.20
CA HIS A 641 65.68 144.17 30.28
C HIS A 641 64.87 142.87 30.24
N LEU A 642 63.76 142.79 31.00
CA LEU A 642 62.88 141.62 31.02
C LEU A 642 62.21 141.34 29.65
N GLN A 643 61.86 142.39 28.91
CA GLN A 643 61.26 142.23 27.57
C GLN A 643 62.27 141.68 26.54
N LYS A 644 63.58 141.97 26.69
CA LYS A 644 64.61 141.43 25.79
C LYS A 644 64.81 139.93 25.94
N GLU A 645 64.78 139.40 27.16
CA GLU A 645 64.94 137.95 27.39
C GLU A 645 63.80 137.15 26.74
N HIS A 646 62.56 137.65 26.88
CA HIS A 646 61.37 137.01 26.31
C HIS A 646 61.39 136.92 24.77
N ILE A 647 62.03 137.89 24.09
CA ILE A 647 62.23 137.88 22.64
C ILE A 647 63.19 136.74 22.23
N THR A 648 64.31 136.56 22.94
CA THR A 648 65.30 135.52 22.60
C THR A 648 64.77 134.08 22.73
N GLN A 649 63.70 133.88 23.49
CA GLN A 649 63.02 132.59 23.62
C GLN A 649 62.10 132.33 22.42
N LEU A 650 61.31 133.31 21.99
CA LEU A 650 60.47 133.22 20.79
C LEU A 650 61.29 133.05 19.49
N GLU A 651 62.49 133.63 19.42
CA GLU A 651 63.41 133.42 18.29
C GLU A 651 63.88 131.96 18.17
N LYS A 652 64.05 131.25 19.30
CA LYS A 652 64.42 129.83 19.29
C LYS A 652 63.29 128.95 18.75
N ASP A 653 62.04 129.21 19.15
CA ASP A 653 60.88 128.45 18.67
C ASP A 653 60.64 128.66 17.17
N LEU A 654 60.79 129.90 16.68
CA LEU A 654 60.76 130.20 15.25
C LEU A 654 61.88 129.47 14.47
N SER A 655 63.06 129.28 15.08
CA SER A 655 64.16 128.53 14.45
C SER A 655 63.85 127.05 14.25
N ILE A 656 63.03 126.45 15.14
CA ILE A 656 62.61 125.04 15.08
C ILE A 656 61.54 124.89 13.99
N LEU A 657 60.49 125.71 14.03
CA LEU A 657 59.39 125.68 13.07
C LEU A 657 59.87 125.96 11.62
N ASN A 658 60.87 126.81 11.45
CA ASN A 658 61.45 127.08 10.13
C ASN A 658 62.23 125.86 9.58
N LYS A 659 62.85 125.03 10.42
CA LYS A 659 63.50 123.78 9.97
C LYS A 659 62.47 122.80 9.42
N GLU A 660 61.35 122.61 10.10
CA GLU A 660 60.25 121.75 9.63
C GLU A 660 59.67 122.23 8.28
N LYS A 661 59.45 123.55 8.15
CA LYS A 661 59.03 124.18 6.89
C LYS A 661 60.01 123.90 5.74
N THR A 662 61.33 123.94 5.98
CA THR A 662 62.32 123.64 4.93
C THR A 662 62.33 122.16 4.51
N ALA A 663 61.99 121.23 5.41
CA ALA A 663 61.87 119.82 5.07
C ALA A 663 60.68 119.57 4.12
N LEU A 664 59.51 120.13 4.44
CA LEU A 664 58.31 120.05 3.58
C LEU A 664 58.52 120.69 2.20
N LEU A 665 59.26 121.81 2.13
CA LEU A 665 59.60 122.45 0.84
C LEU A 665 60.47 121.57 -0.07
N ARG A 666 61.39 120.77 0.48
CA ARG A 666 62.19 119.83 -0.35
C ARG A 666 61.31 118.75 -0.99
N VAL A 667 60.40 118.15 -0.21
CA VAL A 667 59.46 117.14 -0.71
C VAL A 667 58.56 117.71 -1.81
N LYS A 668 58.02 118.93 -1.61
CA LYS A 668 57.24 119.64 -2.63
C LYS A 668 58.03 119.84 -3.93
N ASN A 669 59.28 120.30 -3.84
CA ASN A 669 60.10 120.58 -5.02
C ASN A 669 60.48 119.30 -5.78
N GLN A 670 60.66 118.18 -5.09
CA GLN A 670 60.84 116.87 -5.71
C GLN A 670 59.64 116.52 -6.62
N MET A 671 58.40 116.69 -6.12
CA MET A 671 57.18 116.41 -6.87
C MET A 671 56.93 117.40 -8.03
N ALA A 672 57.40 118.64 -7.91
CA ALA A 672 57.30 119.63 -8.99
C ALA A 672 58.19 119.25 -10.19
N ALA A 673 59.42 118.78 -9.94
CA ALA A 673 60.33 118.35 -11.00
C ALA A 673 59.83 117.11 -11.77
N ASP A 674 59.08 116.22 -11.11
CA ASP A 674 58.45 115.07 -11.76
C ASP A 674 57.27 115.47 -12.68
N LEU A 675 56.60 116.60 -12.42
CA LEU A 675 55.55 117.15 -13.28
C LEU A 675 56.10 117.84 -14.53
N GLU A 676 57.22 118.57 -14.43
CA GLU A 676 57.83 119.23 -15.60
C GLU A 676 58.33 118.22 -16.64
N ARG A 677 58.86 117.05 -16.22
CA ARG A 677 59.24 115.97 -17.16
C ARG A 677 58.07 115.46 -18.00
N LEU A 678 56.86 115.46 -17.44
CA LEU A 678 55.63 115.04 -18.14
C LEU A 678 55.06 116.14 -19.06
N LEU A 679 55.27 117.41 -18.75
CA LEU A 679 54.85 118.52 -19.61
C LEU A 679 55.74 118.65 -20.86
N ASN A 680 57.06 118.46 -20.72
CA ASN A 680 57.99 118.47 -21.86
C ASN A 680 57.65 117.38 -22.91
N HIS A 681 57.19 116.19 -22.48
CA HIS A 681 56.67 115.15 -23.39
C HIS A 681 55.43 115.59 -24.20
N ARG A 682 54.73 116.66 -23.78
CA ARG A 682 53.50 117.14 -24.44
C ARG A 682 53.76 118.26 -25.44
N GLU A 683 54.81 119.05 -25.25
CA GLU A 683 55.21 120.11 -26.19
C GLU A 683 55.95 119.54 -27.41
N GLU A 684 56.75 118.48 -27.25
CA GLU A 684 57.36 117.75 -28.38
C GLU A 684 56.31 117.24 -29.39
N LEU A 685 55.13 116.83 -28.90
CA LEU A 685 53.98 116.45 -29.74
C LEU A 685 53.29 117.63 -30.44
N ALA A 686 53.46 118.86 -29.96
CA ALA A 686 52.95 120.06 -30.63
C ALA A 686 53.87 120.52 -31.77
N VAL A 687 55.19 120.43 -31.57
CA VAL A 687 56.21 120.75 -32.58
C VAL A 687 56.02 119.92 -33.86
N MET A 688 55.64 118.64 -33.73
CA MET A 688 55.36 117.78 -34.89
C MET A 688 54.10 118.17 -35.69
N LYS A 689 53.15 118.93 -35.12
CA LYS A 689 51.91 119.33 -35.83
C LYS A 689 52.05 120.63 -36.62
N GLN A 690 52.83 121.61 -36.14
CA GLN A 690 52.91 122.91 -36.81
C GLN A 690 53.78 122.87 -38.09
N ILE A 691 54.85 122.05 -38.09
CA ILE A 691 55.80 121.92 -39.22
C ILE A 691 55.13 121.43 -40.51
N LEU A 692 54.01 120.70 -40.41
CA LEU A 692 53.26 120.17 -41.56
C LEU A 692 52.20 121.12 -42.14
N ILE A 693 51.91 122.27 -41.52
CA ILE A 693 50.83 123.18 -41.96
C ILE A 693 51.34 124.55 -42.45
N SER A 694 52.53 125.02 -42.03
CA SER A 694 53.12 126.26 -42.57
C SER A 694 54.00 126.06 -43.82
N LEU A 695 54.05 124.83 -44.36
CA LEU A 695 54.45 124.56 -45.74
C LEU A 695 53.35 125.10 -46.67
N HIS A 696 53.29 126.43 -46.90
CA HIS A 696 52.82 127.14 -48.10
C HIS A 696 52.84 128.68 -47.86
N GLY A 697 53.69 129.42 -48.59
CA GLY A 697 53.33 130.79 -49.01
C GLY A 697 54.18 132.01 -48.57
N LYS A 698 55.35 132.18 -49.21
CA LYS A 698 55.86 133.46 -49.76
C LYS A 698 56.36 134.63 -48.86
N ARG A 699 57.66 134.94 -49.09
CA ARG A 699 58.24 136.24 -49.54
C ARG A 699 58.70 137.33 -48.55
N TYR A 700 59.99 137.71 -48.75
CA TYR A 700 60.62 139.06 -48.75
C TYR A 700 60.80 139.87 -47.46
N GLY A 701 61.88 140.68 -47.44
CA GLY A 701 62.25 141.65 -46.39
C GLY A 701 63.35 141.09 -45.48
N GLU A 702 64.65 141.23 -45.76
CA GLU A 702 65.53 142.42 -45.63
C GLU A 702 65.66 143.04 -44.22
N ASN A 703 66.92 143.12 -43.79
CA ASN A 703 67.54 144.05 -42.83
C ASN A 703 67.02 144.03 -41.37
N LEU A 704 67.89 143.88 -40.36
CA LEU A 704 68.86 144.87 -39.84
C LEU A 704 68.18 146.19 -39.39
N PRO A 705 68.77 146.95 -38.45
CA PRO A 705 69.81 146.61 -37.46
C PRO A 705 69.48 147.22 -36.07
N GLN A 706 70.52 147.36 -35.23
CA GLN A 706 70.67 148.46 -34.26
C GLN A 706 69.67 148.46 -33.08
N SER A 707 70.10 148.78 -31.86
CA SER A 707 71.18 149.70 -31.49
C SER A 707 71.72 149.40 -30.10
N HIS A 708 72.99 149.76 -29.88
CA HIS A 708 73.51 150.48 -28.72
C HIS A 708 72.77 150.35 -27.37
N SER A 709 73.51 150.01 -26.32
CA SER A 709 74.05 151.00 -25.36
C SER A 709 74.56 150.24 -24.14
N ASP A 710 75.83 150.33 -23.76
CA ASP A 710 76.58 151.51 -23.29
C ASP A 710 76.22 151.93 -21.85
N VAL A 711 77.29 152.14 -21.05
CA VAL A 711 77.39 153.17 -20.00
C VAL A 711 76.40 153.05 -18.82
N ARG A 712 76.85 152.71 -17.61
CA ARG A 712 77.64 153.58 -16.70
C ARG A 712 78.22 152.69 -15.58
N SER A 713 79.53 152.63 -15.29
CA SER A 713 80.46 153.66 -14.79
C SER A 713 80.23 154.10 -13.33
N LEU A 714 81.31 154.04 -12.53
CA LEU A 714 81.57 154.82 -11.29
C LEU A 714 80.66 154.45 -10.09
N THR A 715 81.14 154.39 -8.84
CA THR A 715 82.33 155.00 -8.20
C THR A 715 83.20 153.94 -7.51
N ALA A 716 84.52 153.84 -7.72
CA ALA A 716 85.59 154.80 -7.43
C ALA A 716 85.98 154.93 -5.94
N LYS A 717 87.28 154.68 -5.65
CA LYS A 717 88.05 155.09 -4.45
C LYS A 717 87.65 154.37 -3.13
N HIS A 718 88.55 154.07 -2.18
CA HIS A 718 90.01 154.25 -2.03
C HIS A 718 90.51 153.23 -0.96
N LYS A 719 91.79 152.81 -1.00
CA LYS A 719 92.72 152.52 0.13
C LYS A 719 92.24 151.58 1.29
N SER A 720 93.02 150.68 1.91
CA SER A 720 94.43 150.31 1.82
C SER A 720 94.71 149.07 2.71
N ASN A 721 95.94 148.52 2.63
CA ASN A 721 96.67 147.75 3.66
C ASN A 721 96.40 148.21 5.13
N PRO A 722 96.68 147.40 6.21
CA PRO A 722 97.78 146.41 6.27
C PRO A 722 97.63 145.11 7.13
N SER A 723 98.49 144.13 6.80
CA SER A 723 99.31 143.26 7.69
C SER A 723 98.75 142.22 8.71
N VAL A 724 99.45 141.08 8.75
CA VAL A 724 100.04 140.38 9.93
C VAL A 724 99.41 139.08 10.52
N LYS A 725 100.27 138.04 10.55
CA LYS A 725 100.41 136.85 11.47
C LYS A 725 99.56 135.55 11.37
N LEU A 726 100.27 134.51 10.92
CA LEU A 726 100.51 133.14 11.47
C LEU A 726 100.50 132.99 13.02
N PRO A 727 100.63 131.76 13.62
CA PRO A 727 100.09 130.41 13.28
C PRO A 727 99.69 129.58 14.55
N ALA A 728 99.73 128.23 14.45
CA ALA A 728 99.85 127.20 15.51
C ALA A 728 98.54 126.82 16.27
N GLU A 729 98.35 125.61 16.84
CA GLU A 729 99.02 124.29 16.75
C GLU A 729 98.11 123.18 17.38
N HIS A 730 98.50 121.90 17.18
CA HIS A 730 98.29 120.74 18.09
C HIS A 730 96.85 120.16 18.25
N GLU A 731 96.66 118.82 18.09
CA GLU A 731 96.57 117.75 19.13
C GLU A 731 95.13 117.63 19.72
N GLU A 732 94.58 116.50 20.18
CA GLU A 732 95.03 115.11 20.32
C GLU A 732 93.81 114.15 20.50
N GLU A 733 94.06 112.84 20.40
CA GLU A 733 93.38 111.74 21.13
C GLU A 733 91.86 111.41 21.02
N ASN A 734 91.56 110.20 21.54
CA ASN A 734 90.28 109.58 21.90
C ASN A 734 89.41 109.01 20.74
N VAL A 735 89.17 107.69 20.66
CA VAL A 735 88.41 106.83 21.60
C VAL A 735 86.96 107.31 21.76
N PHE A 736 85.98 106.55 21.24
CA PHE A 736 84.81 106.09 22.01
C PHE A 736 83.88 105.13 21.22
N ILE A 737 83.60 103.99 21.84
CA ILE A 737 82.49 103.05 21.54
C ILE A 737 81.25 103.59 22.30
N PRO A 738 80.02 103.68 21.74
CA PRO A 738 78.98 102.74 22.25
C PRO A 738 77.76 102.38 21.36
N LYS A 739 77.20 101.22 21.77
CA LYS A 739 75.80 100.72 21.82
C LYS A 739 74.71 101.82 22.04
N PRO A 740 73.36 101.60 21.88
CA PRO A 740 72.64 100.42 22.43
C PRO A 740 71.26 99.99 21.82
N THR A 741 70.68 99.00 22.54
CA THR A 741 69.35 98.35 22.47
C THR A 741 68.13 99.25 22.74
N LEU A 742 66.92 98.75 22.42
CA LEU A 742 65.70 98.53 23.28
C LEU A 742 64.43 98.44 22.38
N PHE A 743 63.65 97.34 22.35
CA PHE A 743 62.54 96.87 23.24
C PHE A 743 61.14 97.50 23.01
N THR A 744 60.09 96.76 23.45
CA THR A 744 58.60 96.94 23.39
C THR A 744 57.91 96.15 22.27
N ASN A 745 56.76 95.45 22.45
CA ASN A 745 55.77 95.31 23.54
C ASN A 745 55.34 93.81 23.68
N ARG A 746 55.04 93.24 24.86
CA ARG A 746 53.74 93.21 25.60
C ARG A 746 52.56 92.71 24.73
N GLU A 747 51.67 91.81 25.15
CA GLU A 747 51.32 91.27 26.49
C GLU A 747 50.72 89.84 26.38
N ALA A 748 50.34 89.23 27.52
CA ALA A 748 49.72 87.89 27.63
C ALA A 748 48.23 88.03 28.07
N PRO A 749 47.55 87.06 28.73
CA PRO A 749 47.36 85.62 28.49
C PRO A 749 45.83 85.26 28.39
N ASP A 750 45.47 84.00 28.70
CA ASP A 750 44.39 83.62 29.65
C ASP A 750 43.11 82.85 29.23
N TRP A 751 42.93 81.71 29.93
CA TRP A 751 41.83 80.74 30.08
C TRP A 751 40.39 81.06 29.54
N TYR A 752 39.83 80.14 28.72
CA TYR A 752 38.49 79.55 29.03
C TYR A 752 38.17 78.25 28.27
N ARG A 753 37.70 77.24 29.03
CA ARG A 753 36.73 76.14 28.72
C ARG A 753 36.69 75.53 27.28
N LYS A 754 36.92 74.22 27.10
CA LYS A 754 36.05 73.06 27.49
C LYS A 754 34.59 73.25 27.04
N LEU A 755 33.90 72.31 26.40
CA LEU A 755 33.57 70.93 26.80
C LEU A 755 33.32 70.09 25.51
N LYS A 756 33.58 68.77 25.46
CA LYS A 756 32.67 67.63 25.79
C LYS A 756 31.27 67.74 25.12
N GLN A 757 30.62 66.68 24.64
CA GLN A 757 30.46 65.29 25.16
C GLN A 757 30.26 64.34 23.96
N LYS A 758 30.94 63.18 23.86
CA LYS A 758 30.70 61.85 24.50
C LYS A 758 29.60 60.97 23.87
N LYS A 759 30.03 59.72 23.61
CA LYS A 759 29.31 58.43 23.71
C LYS A 759 28.20 58.13 22.69
N ALA A 760 28.53 57.21 21.77
CA ALA A 760 28.10 55.79 21.74
C ALA A 760 26.61 55.46 21.99
N PRO A 761 26.02 54.47 21.28
CA PRO A 761 26.62 53.16 20.97
C PRO A 761 27.74 53.15 19.94
#